data_AF-A0A517PQ00-F1
#
_entry.id   AF-A0A517PQ00-F1
#
_cell.length_a   1.000
_cell.length_b   1.000
_cell.length_c   1.000
_cell.angle_alpha   90.00
_cell.angle_beta   90.00
_cell.angle_gamma   90.00
#
_symmetry.space_group_name_H-M   'P 1'
#
loop_
_entity.id
_entity.type
_entity.pdbx_description
1 polymer ?
#
loop_
_entity_poly.entity_id
_entity_poly.type
_entity_poly.pdbx_seq_one_letter_code
_entity_poly.pdbx_strand_id
1 'polypeptide(L)'
;MRLSGITCLILVQLFVSAVSAETPRPDMVIFLSDDHTWRDSSVYGSPDIKTPNMDRLAARGMTFNNAFVASPSCAPSRAALLTGLYPANNGAEPNHSRPRPEIKKLPAYLQELGYEVVSFGKVGHYKQTPEYGFDIARHFRYHEDVAIHKAIEWLQQRDSNRPLCLFVGTNWPHVPWPEEIGDIDPAALQVPPHHVDTPVTREWRAKYMAAIQTMDRELGQVYDVARQKLGEDVFFLHTSDHGAQWPFGKWNLYDEGIRTPLIVSWPGQIKPGVRTDAMASWIDILPTLIDVAGGTPPDSIDGRSLLPVLKGETSKHREVIFTTHSGDGDNNVYPMRAARTLDGWKYIRNLHPEFRFTSHVTNARAKNGYWDSWVQKAITNPQARQKVRRYLERPDEELYQVNTDPYEQQNRVNEPEQAERLRMLRQQVDDWLAETGDQKNVYGRPQRIAAQEKPNVIMVFIDDMGWSDLSCFQGTAVKTENIDRLADEGIRFTNFYVNSPICSPSRVALTTGQYPQRWRINSYLAQRKKNRERGLAQWLDPKAPVLARELKHAGYATGHFGKWHMGGQRDVGEAPLITRYGFDQSLTNFEGLGPRVLPLKDAYDGKPPQKHDLGSANLGHGPIRWEDRSVVTAAFVKDALNFIDQAEATGQPFYLNLWPDDVHSPFFPPEVMRDATDGSKRALYYAVLKAMDQQLGALFDRIRNDAKLKNNTLILIASDNGPETGAGLANPLRGAKTWLYEGGVRSPLIVWGPSLINPKAAGTTNNTSVLSALDLNRSLYSLTGTELPQRVQLDGEDLADTLLGKAKQSRQAPLFWRRPPDRPGTREEPNPDLAARAGKWKFYMNYDQTGIQLYDLEQDVSETRNQAAQHPDLVKRLQQAVIEWNSGLPADAGDPNWRPKKKPAKTGKAKAAN
;
A
#
# COMPACT_ATOMS: atom_id res chain seq x y z
N MET A 1 -5.86 -83.13 80.64
CA MET A 1 -6.45 -81.79 80.45
C MET A 1 -5.40 -80.88 79.83
N ARG A 2 -5.74 -80.30 78.67
CA ARG A 2 -5.07 -79.32 77.79
C ARG A 2 -3.62 -78.88 78.11
N LEU A 3 -2.74 -79.17 77.15
CA LEU A 3 -1.44 -78.51 76.91
C LEU A 3 -1.63 -77.08 76.40
N SER A 4 -0.72 -76.17 76.76
CA SER A 4 -0.52 -74.88 76.09
C SER A 4 0.96 -74.51 76.14
N GLY A 5 1.69 -74.85 75.08
CA GLY A 5 3.08 -74.44 74.87
C GLY A 5 3.14 -73.10 74.16
N ILE A 6 3.91 -72.18 74.71
CA ILE A 6 4.27 -70.90 74.10
C ILE A 6 5.53 -71.13 73.27
N THR A 7 5.44 -70.94 71.95
CA THR A 7 6.60 -70.82 71.06
C THR A 7 6.50 -69.50 70.32
N CYS A 8 7.41 -68.59 70.63
CA CYS A 8 7.55 -67.29 69.98
C CYS A 8 8.34 -67.47 68.68
N LEU A 9 7.68 -67.30 67.53
CA LEU A 9 8.30 -67.32 66.20
C LEU A 9 8.30 -65.89 65.64
N ILE A 10 9.50 -65.32 65.53
CA ILE A 10 9.77 -64.05 64.87
C ILE A 10 9.63 -64.29 63.35
N LEU A 11 8.65 -63.66 62.71
CA LEU A 11 8.51 -63.62 61.25
C LEU A 11 9.01 -62.25 60.76
N VAL A 12 10.17 -62.25 60.11
CA VAL A 12 10.73 -61.11 59.38
C VAL A 12 9.96 -61.01 58.05
N GLN A 13 9.11 -59.99 57.90
CA GLN A 13 8.54 -59.60 56.61
C GLN A 13 9.55 -58.72 55.86
N LEU A 14 10.19 -59.29 54.84
CA LEU A 14 10.94 -58.56 53.83
C LEU A 14 9.96 -57.77 52.96
N PHE A 15 9.89 -56.46 53.16
CA PHE A 15 9.36 -55.52 52.17
C PHE A 15 10.35 -55.43 51.01
N VAL A 16 10.09 -56.15 49.92
CA VAL A 16 10.70 -55.83 48.63
C VAL A 16 9.98 -54.59 48.12
N SER A 17 10.57 -53.43 48.33
CA SER A 17 10.20 -52.22 47.61
C SER A 17 10.45 -52.48 46.13
N ALA A 18 9.37 -52.73 45.37
CA ALA A 18 9.42 -52.61 43.93
C ALA A 18 9.75 -51.15 43.62
N VAL A 19 11.02 -50.86 43.36
CA VAL A 19 11.43 -49.64 42.70
C VAL A 19 10.74 -49.68 41.34
N SER A 20 9.65 -48.93 41.20
CA SER A 20 9.10 -48.61 39.88
C SER A 20 10.21 -47.89 39.13
N ALA A 21 10.86 -48.58 38.19
CA ALA A 21 11.76 -47.93 37.26
C ALA A 21 10.96 -46.83 36.56
N GLU A 22 11.32 -45.56 36.80
CA GLU A 22 10.77 -44.44 36.02
C GLU A 22 10.96 -44.78 34.55
N THR A 23 9.85 -44.78 33.80
CA THR A 23 9.91 -44.99 32.35
C THR A 23 10.78 -43.88 31.76
N PRO A 24 11.85 -44.20 31.01
CA PRO A 24 12.74 -43.18 30.45
C PRO A 24 11.93 -42.19 29.60
N ARG A 25 12.04 -40.90 29.90
CA ARG A 25 11.38 -39.82 29.14
C ARG A 25 12.23 -39.50 27.91
N PRO A 26 11.67 -39.48 26.69
CA PRO A 26 12.44 -39.28 25.47
C PRO A 26 12.92 -37.82 25.36
N ASP A 27 14.08 -37.62 24.76
CA ASP A 27 14.47 -36.29 24.29
C ASP A 27 13.66 -35.94 23.03
N MET A 28 13.30 -34.66 22.90
CA MET A 28 12.44 -34.14 21.84
C MET A 28 13.17 -33.05 21.05
N VAL A 29 13.14 -33.13 19.72
CA VAL A 29 13.67 -32.11 18.81
C VAL A 29 12.61 -31.71 17.80
N ILE A 30 12.29 -30.42 17.76
CA ILE A 30 11.27 -29.83 16.90
C ILE A 30 11.96 -28.87 15.93
N PHE A 31 11.98 -29.23 14.65
CA PHE A 31 12.53 -28.41 13.57
C PHE A 31 11.43 -27.68 12.80
N LEU A 32 11.43 -26.36 12.87
CA LEU A 32 10.45 -25.49 12.23
C LEU A 32 11.06 -24.78 11.02
N SER A 33 10.42 -24.93 9.87
CA SER A 33 10.68 -24.13 8.66
C SER A 33 9.72 -22.95 8.55
N ASP A 34 10.11 -21.91 7.82
CA ASP A 34 9.39 -20.62 7.76
C ASP A 34 8.92 -20.33 6.34
N ASP A 35 7.62 -20.16 6.10
CA ASP A 35 7.02 -19.98 4.76
C ASP A 35 7.19 -21.22 3.82
N HIS A 36 7.01 -22.46 4.31
CA HIS A 36 7.23 -23.68 3.53
C HIS A 36 5.94 -24.44 3.23
N THR A 37 5.49 -24.37 1.98
CA THR A 37 4.33 -25.13 1.48
C THR A 37 4.66 -26.61 1.35
N TRP A 38 3.77 -27.50 1.83
CA TRP A 38 3.94 -28.96 1.77
C TRP A 38 4.26 -29.51 0.37
N ARG A 39 3.65 -28.94 -0.68
CA ARG A 39 3.82 -29.36 -2.09
C ARG A 39 5.22 -29.08 -2.63
N ASP A 40 5.98 -28.19 -2.00
CA ASP A 40 7.30 -27.77 -2.47
C ASP A 40 8.43 -28.66 -1.91
N SER A 41 8.13 -29.93 -1.59
CA SER A 41 9.12 -30.92 -1.11
C SER A 41 8.98 -32.25 -1.88
N SER A 42 10.08 -32.99 -2.06
CA SER A 42 10.06 -34.27 -2.80
C SER A 42 9.22 -35.34 -2.09
N VAL A 43 9.17 -35.33 -0.76
CA VAL A 43 8.37 -36.27 0.05
C VAL A 43 6.84 -36.16 -0.18
N TYR A 44 6.41 -35.05 -0.78
CA TYR A 44 5.02 -34.79 -1.18
C TYR A 44 4.84 -34.77 -2.71
N GLY A 45 5.85 -35.23 -3.46
CA GLY A 45 5.79 -35.42 -4.91
C GLY A 45 6.15 -34.19 -5.73
N SER A 46 6.86 -33.21 -5.17
CA SER A 46 7.37 -32.08 -5.97
C SER A 46 8.31 -32.58 -7.08
N PRO A 47 8.07 -32.22 -8.36
CA PRO A 47 8.99 -32.54 -9.45
C PRO A 47 10.16 -31.55 -9.54
N ASP A 48 10.04 -30.39 -8.90
CA ASP A 48 10.92 -29.24 -9.11
C ASP A 48 12.13 -29.21 -8.15
N ILE A 49 12.11 -30.03 -7.09
CA ILE A 49 13.13 -30.00 -6.04
C ILE A 49 13.32 -31.38 -5.40
N LYS A 50 14.55 -31.65 -4.95
CA LYS A 50 14.88 -32.77 -4.09
C LYS A 50 15.09 -32.28 -2.66
N THR A 51 14.42 -32.92 -1.70
CA THR A 51 14.59 -32.68 -0.26
C THR A 51 15.05 -33.99 0.42
N PRO A 52 16.31 -34.41 0.19
CA PRO A 52 16.78 -35.73 0.61
C PRO A 52 16.77 -35.92 2.13
N ASN A 53 16.90 -34.87 2.95
CA ASN A 53 16.84 -35.02 4.41
C ASN A 53 15.41 -35.17 4.90
N MET A 54 14.45 -34.48 4.30
CA MET A 54 13.02 -34.75 4.54
C MET A 54 12.64 -36.17 4.11
N ASP A 55 13.10 -36.63 2.94
CA ASP A 55 12.86 -38.01 2.46
C ASP A 55 13.44 -39.04 3.44
N ARG A 56 14.66 -38.76 3.95
CA ARG A 56 15.33 -39.59 4.95
C ARG A 56 14.58 -39.63 6.29
N LEU A 57 14.08 -38.49 6.76
CA LEU A 57 13.27 -38.42 7.97
C LEU A 57 11.95 -39.19 7.80
N ALA A 58 11.28 -39.03 6.65
CA ALA A 58 10.04 -39.73 6.33
C ALA A 58 10.21 -41.24 6.25
N ALA A 59 11.31 -41.73 5.65
CA ALA A 59 11.62 -43.16 5.60
C ALA A 59 11.79 -43.81 6.99
N ARG A 60 12.10 -43.00 8.01
CA ARG A 60 12.29 -43.43 9.41
C ARG A 60 11.13 -43.08 10.33
N GLY A 61 10.05 -42.53 9.79
CA GLY A 61 8.97 -41.99 10.59
C GLY A 61 7.61 -42.14 9.93
N MET A 62 6.69 -41.29 10.36
CA MET A 62 5.35 -41.14 9.83
C MET A 62 5.23 -39.79 9.13
N THR A 63 4.73 -39.79 7.89
CA THR A 63 4.40 -38.56 7.15
C THR A 63 2.90 -38.32 7.18
N PHE A 64 2.49 -37.13 7.60
CA PHE A 64 1.09 -36.72 7.54
C PHE A 64 0.78 -36.15 6.16
N ASN A 65 -0.25 -36.67 5.51
CA ASN A 65 -0.76 -36.09 4.27
C ASN A 65 -1.50 -34.78 4.58
N ASN A 66 -2.19 -34.69 5.71
CA ASN A 66 -3.08 -33.58 6.06
C ASN A 66 -2.62 -32.92 7.37
N ALA A 67 -1.73 -31.93 7.29
CA ALA A 67 -1.30 -31.13 8.43
C ALA A 67 -1.49 -29.64 8.13
N PHE A 68 -2.05 -28.92 9.10
CA PHE A 68 -2.49 -27.55 8.90
C PHE A 68 -2.08 -26.63 10.05
N VAL A 69 -1.96 -25.36 9.75
CA VAL A 69 -1.77 -24.31 10.76
C VAL A 69 -3.10 -23.64 11.09
N ALA A 70 -3.21 -23.03 12.27
CA ALA A 70 -4.43 -22.31 12.65
C ALA A 70 -4.60 -20.96 11.91
N SER A 71 -3.49 -20.38 11.42
CA SER A 71 -3.48 -19.13 10.66
C SER A 71 -2.29 -19.08 9.70
N PRO A 72 -2.45 -18.57 8.47
CA PRO A 72 -1.39 -18.48 7.46
C PRO A 72 -0.49 -17.25 7.67
N SER A 73 -0.10 -16.98 8.92
CA SER A 73 0.74 -15.84 9.29
C SER A 73 1.61 -16.18 10.50
N CYS A 74 2.84 -15.68 10.53
CA CYS A 74 3.88 -16.15 11.45
C CYS A 74 3.49 -16.04 12.93
N ALA A 75 3.05 -14.86 13.40
CA ALA A 75 2.72 -14.66 14.82
C ALA A 75 1.53 -15.51 15.32
N PRO A 76 0.33 -15.44 14.69
CA PRO A 76 -0.82 -16.24 15.13
C PRO A 76 -0.58 -17.75 15.04
N SER A 77 0.13 -18.22 14.00
CA SER A 77 0.46 -19.64 13.85
C SER A 77 1.37 -20.14 14.98
N ARG A 78 2.45 -19.41 15.26
CA ARG A 78 3.41 -19.78 16.32
C ARG A 78 2.82 -19.66 17.71
N ALA A 79 1.93 -18.69 17.94
CA ALA A 79 1.16 -18.62 19.17
C ALA A 79 0.26 -19.86 19.32
N ALA A 80 -0.41 -20.31 18.26
CA ALA A 80 -1.23 -21.51 18.28
C ALA A 80 -0.42 -22.78 18.61
N LEU A 81 0.76 -22.94 18.01
CA LEU A 81 1.73 -24.00 18.36
C LEU A 81 2.10 -23.99 19.85
N LEU A 82 2.44 -22.82 20.38
CA LEU A 82 3.00 -22.70 21.74
C LEU A 82 1.94 -22.58 22.84
N THR A 83 0.65 -22.53 22.49
CA THR A 83 -0.47 -22.45 23.44
C THR A 83 -1.47 -23.59 23.32
N GLY A 84 -1.47 -24.31 22.19
CA GLY A 84 -2.50 -25.32 21.89
C GLY A 84 -3.88 -24.72 21.67
N LEU A 85 -3.98 -23.40 21.43
CA LEU A 85 -5.22 -22.64 21.34
C LEU A 85 -5.32 -21.92 19.98
N TYR A 86 -6.54 -21.80 19.46
CA TYR A 86 -6.83 -20.97 18.28
C TYR A 86 -6.48 -19.49 18.52
N PRO A 87 -6.17 -18.71 17.47
CA PRO A 87 -5.82 -17.29 17.60
C PRO A 87 -6.83 -16.44 18.39
N ALA A 88 -8.13 -16.65 18.22
CA ALA A 88 -9.15 -15.95 19.03
C ALA A 88 -9.06 -16.33 20.53
N ASN A 89 -8.89 -17.62 20.81
CA ASN A 89 -8.74 -18.15 22.17
C ASN A 89 -7.42 -17.77 22.82
N ASN A 90 -6.33 -17.58 22.07
CA ASN A 90 -5.07 -17.12 22.64
C ASN A 90 -4.88 -15.60 22.61
N GLY A 91 -5.67 -14.87 21.81
CA GLY A 91 -5.64 -13.42 21.64
C GLY A 91 -4.60 -12.90 20.63
N ALA A 92 -3.78 -13.77 20.05
CA ALA A 92 -2.80 -13.42 19.03
C ALA A 92 -3.43 -13.53 17.63
N GLU A 93 -4.36 -12.65 17.27
CA GLU A 93 -5.09 -12.70 15.99
C GLU A 93 -4.33 -12.07 14.80
N PRO A 94 -4.02 -10.76 14.79
CA PRO A 94 -3.28 -10.16 13.67
C PRO A 94 -1.80 -10.51 13.77
N ASN A 95 -1.09 -10.45 12.65
CA ASN A 95 0.35 -10.63 12.65
C ASN A 95 1.04 -9.59 13.57
N HIS A 96 2.11 -9.99 14.25
CA HIS A 96 2.83 -9.21 15.27
C HIS A 96 2.13 -9.03 16.64
N SER A 97 0.92 -9.55 16.82
CA SER A 97 0.28 -9.63 18.14
C SER A 97 0.93 -10.70 19.04
N ARG A 98 0.53 -10.72 20.32
CA ARG A 98 1.02 -11.65 21.36
C ARG A 98 -0.16 -12.43 21.93
N PRO A 99 0.05 -13.69 22.36
CA PRO A 99 -0.95 -14.37 23.15
C PRO A 99 -1.13 -13.63 24.48
N ARG A 100 -2.32 -13.74 25.08
CA ARG A 100 -2.63 -13.08 26.35
C ARG A 100 -1.66 -13.54 27.46
N PRO A 101 -1.21 -12.62 28.32
CA PRO A 101 -0.13 -12.89 29.27
C PRO A 101 -0.48 -14.00 30.27
N GLU A 102 -1.75 -14.14 30.66
CA GLU A 102 -2.24 -15.14 31.61
C GLU A 102 -2.28 -16.57 31.08
N ILE A 103 -2.22 -16.77 29.77
CA ILE A 103 -2.27 -18.11 29.17
C ILE A 103 -0.98 -18.85 29.47
N LYS A 104 -1.05 -20.09 29.94
CA LYS A 104 0.15 -20.92 30.12
C LYS A 104 0.65 -21.41 28.76
N LYS A 105 1.97 -21.30 28.54
CA LYS A 105 2.63 -21.64 27.27
C LYS A 105 3.41 -22.95 27.36
N LEU A 106 3.72 -23.53 26.21
CA LEU A 106 4.38 -24.83 26.06
C LEU A 106 5.61 -25.03 26.95
N PRO A 107 6.58 -24.09 27.04
CA PRO A 107 7.76 -24.31 27.87
C PRO A 107 7.42 -24.61 29.33
N ALA A 108 6.44 -23.90 29.90
CA ALA A 108 6.03 -24.10 31.28
C ALA A 108 5.47 -25.51 31.56
N TYR A 109 4.68 -26.07 30.63
CA TYR A 109 4.16 -27.44 30.79
C TYR A 109 5.28 -28.47 30.83
N LEU A 110 6.27 -28.36 29.94
CA LEU A 110 7.37 -29.32 29.87
C LEU A 110 8.38 -29.12 31.00
N GLN A 111 8.64 -27.88 31.42
CA GLN A 111 9.49 -27.57 32.58
C GLN A 111 8.95 -28.19 33.87
N GLU A 112 7.62 -28.15 34.08
CA GLU A 112 6.97 -28.82 35.22
C GLU A 112 7.11 -30.36 35.17
N LEU A 113 7.26 -30.93 33.97
CA LEU A 113 7.60 -32.34 33.74
C LEU A 113 9.13 -32.59 33.78
N GLY A 114 9.92 -31.63 34.26
CA GLY A 114 11.37 -31.77 34.45
C GLY A 114 12.22 -31.56 33.19
N TYR A 115 11.62 -31.26 32.04
CA TYR A 115 12.35 -31.01 30.80
C TYR A 115 13.14 -29.71 30.86
N GLU A 116 14.31 -29.71 30.24
CA GLU A 116 14.99 -28.49 29.80
C GLU A 116 14.42 -28.08 28.45
N VAL A 117 13.87 -26.87 28.33
CA VAL A 117 13.16 -26.42 27.12
C VAL A 117 13.92 -25.27 26.47
N VAL A 118 14.47 -25.52 25.29
CA VAL A 118 15.43 -24.64 24.64
C VAL A 118 14.97 -24.27 23.25
N SER A 119 15.20 -23.02 22.85
CA SER A 119 14.90 -22.52 21.51
C SER A 119 16.08 -21.81 20.87
N PHE A 120 16.32 -22.14 19.60
CA PHE A 120 17.21 -21.44 18.71
C PHE A 120 16.47 -21.04 17.44
N GLY A 121 16.72 -19.81 16.97
CA GLY A 121 16.13 -19.35 15.72
C GLY A 121 14.70 -18.82 15.87
N LYS A 122 13.98 -18.77 14.74
CA LYS A 122 12.61 -18.27 14.68
C LYS A 122 11.66 -19.36 15.18
N VAL A 123 11.39 -19.40 16.49
CA VAL A 123 10.40 -20.30 17.13
C VAL A 123 9.13 -19.54 17.48
N GLY A 124 9.27 -18.41 18.17
CA GLY A 124 8.23 -17.38 18.26
C GLY A 124 8.39 -16.33 17.16
N HIS A 125 7.53 -15.30 17.17
CA HIS A 125 7.64 -14.20 16.22
C HIS A 125 8.76 -13.22 16.63
N TYR A 126 9.97 -13.55 16.19
CA TYR A 126 11.21 -12.84 16.45
C TYR A 126 11.46 -12.53 17.93
N LYS A 127 11.45 -11.23 18.30
CA LYS A 127 11.71 -10.74 19.66
C LYS A 127 10.69 -11.21 20.69
N GLN A 128 9.57 -11.79 20.26
CA GLN A 128 8.59 -12.41 21.15
C GLN A 128 9.06 -13.78 21.68
N THR A 129 10.04 -14.44 21.04
CA THR A 129 10.45 -15.81 21.41
C THR A 129 10.79 -15.97 22.89
N PRO A 130 11.59 -15.10 23.53
CA PRO A 130 11.89 -15.21 24.96
C PRO A 130 10.65 -15.02 25.86
N GLU A 131 9.61 -14.34 25.39
CA GLU A 131 8.38 -14.06 26.16
C GLU A 131 7.56 -15.34 26.43
N TYR A 132 7.86 -16.46 25.75
CA TYR A 132 7.20 -17.75 25.94
C TYR A 132 7.75 -18.58 27.11
N GLY A 133 8.86 -18.17 27.72
CA GLY A 133 9.40 -18.80 28.93
C GLY A 133 10.35 -19.98 28.72
N PHE A 134 11.03 -20.05 27.57
CA PHE A 134 12.11 -21.03 27.36
C PHE A 134 13.25 -20.84 28.38
N ASP A 135 13.89 -21.93 28.80
CA ASP A 135 15.11 -21.88 29.63
C ASP A 135 16.24 -21.14 28.89
N ILE A 136 16.34 -21.38 27.58
CA ILE A 136 17.26 -20.71 26.67
C ILE A 136 16.49 -20.30 25.41
N ALA A 137 16.60 -19.02 25.02
CA ALA A 137 16.12 -18.52 23.74
C ALA A 137 17.21 -17.68 23.08
N ARG A 138 17.73 -18.10 21.92
CA ARG A 138 18.83 -17.42 21.22
C ARG A 138 18.60 -17.35 19.70
N HIS A 139 19.25 -16.37 19.07
CA HIS A 139 19.30 -16.20 17.61
C HIS A 139 17.95 -16.10 16.89
N PHE A 140 16.97 -15.47 17.53
CA PHE A 140 15.58 -15.36 17.06
C PHE A 140 15.32 -14.10 16.22
N ARG A 141 16.33 -13.41 15.67
CA ARG A 141 16.09 -12.22 14.84
C ARG A 141 15.83 -12.61 13.37
N TYR A 142 15.30 -11.62 12.63
CA TYR A 142 15.03 -11.73 11.20
C TYR A 142 16.31 -12.04 10.43
N HIS A 143 16.32 -13.14 9.66
CA HIS A 143 17.48 -13.60 8.86
C HIS A 143 18.78 -13.69 9.68
N GLU A 144 18.68 -14.25 10.88
CA GLU A 144 19.83 -14.58 11.73
C GLU A 144 20.30 -16.03 11.49
N ASP A 145 20.81 -16.30 10.28
CA ASP A 145 21.05 -17.66 9.76
C ASP A 145 22.06 -18.49 10.58
N VAL A 146 22.87 -17.82 11.41
CA VAL A 146 23.77 -18.49 12.36
C VAL A 146 23.02 -19.33 13.42
N ALA A 147 21.70 -19.17 13.55
CA ALA A 147 20.87 -19.86 14.53
C ALA A 147 21.03 -21.38 14.51
N ILE A 148 21.05 -22.00 13.33
CA ILE A 148 21.14 -23.47 13.19
C ILE A 148 22.50 -23.97 13.64
N HIS A 149 23.57 -23.31 13.17
CA HIS A 149 24.93 -23.63 13.59
C HIS A 149 25.10 -23.50 15.11
N LYS A 150 24.51 -22.46 15.71
CA LYS A 150 24.56 -22.23 17.16
C LYS A 150 23.72 -23.21 17.97
N ALA A 151 22.60 -23.68 17.42
CA ALA A 151 21.83 -24.78 18.02
C ALA A 151 22.64 -26.08 18.06
N ILE A 152 23.31 -26.40 16.95
CA ILE A 152 24.19 -27.57 16.82
C ILE A 152 25.35 -27.50 17.81
N GLU A 153 26.07 -26.37 17.85
CA GLU A 153 27.19 -26.14 18.77
C GLU A 153 26.75 -26.31 20.23
N TRP A 154 25.61 -25.70 20.60
CA TRP A 154 25.06 -25.82 21.93
C TRP A 154 24.67 -27.26 22.28
N LEU A 155 24.00 -27.97 21.37
CA LEU A 155 23.57 -29.36 21.60
C LEU A 155 24.78 -30.28 21.81
N GLN A 156 25.84 -30.13 21.01
CA GLN A 156 27.08 -30.91 21.16
C GLN A 156 27.75 -30.70 22.52
N GLN A 157 27.73 -29.45 23.02
CA GLN A 157 28.34 -29.05 24.29
C GLN A 157 27.48 -29.34 25.53
N ARG A 158 26.20 -29.68 25.34
CA ARG A 158 25.27 -29.97 26.44
C ARG A 158 25.77 -31.12 27.32
N ASP A 159 25.75 -30.91 28.64
CA ASP A 159 26.18 -31.82 29.70
C ASP A 159 25.08 -32.13 30.74
N SER A 160 23.91 -31.50 30.61
CA SER A 160 22.74 -31.73 31.46
C SER A 160 22.11 -33.12 31.25
N ASN A 161 21.74 -33.79 32.35
CA ASN A 161 21.03 -35.07 32.35
C ASN A 161 19.49 -34.94 32.37
N ARG A 162 18.96 -33.70 32.37
CA ARG A 162 17.50 -33.50 32.25
C ARG A 162 17.04 -33.97 30.87
N PRO A 163 15.81 -34.48 30.71
CA PRO A 163 15.26 -34.69 29.37
C PRO A 163 15.13 -33.34 28.65
N LEU A 164 15.40 -33.32 27.34
CA LEU A 164 15.50 -32.12 26.52
C LEU A 164 14.29 -31.96 25.62
N CYS A 165 13.78 -30.74 25.48
CA CYS A 165 12.91 -30.33 24.39
C CYS A 165 13.56 -29.16 23.65
N LEU A 166 14.15 -29.44 22.49
CA LEU A 166 14.86 -28.47 21.67
C LEU A 166 14.02 -28.04 20.47
N PHE A 167 13.68 -26.77 20.41
CA PHE A 167 13.10 -26.12 19.24
C PHE A 167 14.21 -25.47 18.40
N VAL A 168 14.25 -25.79 17.11
CA VAL A 168 15.15 -25.18 16.14
C VAL A 168 14.31 -24.60 15.00
N GLY A 169 14.25 -23.27 14.91
CA GLY A 169 13.50 -22.57 13.88
C GLY A 169 14.41 -21.92 12.85
N THR A 170 14.47 -22.47 11.64
CA THR A 170 15.18 -21.81 10.54
C THR A 170 14.39 -20.60 10.04
N ASN A 171 15.09 -19.59 9.49
CA ASN A 171 14.43 -18.53 8.73
C ASN A 171 14.14 -18.97 7.28
N TRP A 172 14.60 -20.14 6.84
CA TRP A 172 14.34 -20.61 5.49
C TRP A 172 13.02 -21.38 5.38
N PRO A 173 12.29 -21.25 4.25
CA PRO A 173 12.52 -20.40 3.08
C PRO A 173 11.89 -18.97 3.11
N HIS A 174 11.83 -18.27 4.24
CA HIS A 174 11.23 -16.93 4.32
C HIS A 174 11.96 -15.89 3.48
N VAL A 175 11.21 -14.93 2.92
CA VAL A 175 11.77 -13.81 2.13
C VAL A 175 12.70 -12.89 2.96
N PRO A 176 13.71 -12.23 2.35
CA PRO A 176 14.12 -12.35 0.95
C PRO A 176 14.72 -13.71 0.64
N TRP A 177 14.41 -14.23 -0.55
CA TRP A 177 15.01 -15.45 -1.07
C TRP A 177 16.44 -15.18 -1.56
N PRO A 178 17.32 -16.21 -1.57
CA PRO A 178 18.71 -16.03 -1.98
C PRO A 178 18.80 -15.58 -3.45
N GLU A 179 19.82 -14.78 -3.76
CA GLU A 179 20.14 -14.43 -5.14
C GLU A 179 20.81 -15.59 -5.88
N GLU A 180 21.59 -16.42 -5.16
CA GLU A 180 22.21 -17.63 -5.70
C GLU A 180 21.19 -18.78 -5.75
N ILE A 181 20.98 -19.33 -6.94
CA ILE A 181 20.02 -20.41 -7.19
C ILE A 181 20.66 -21.78 -7.45
N GLY A 182 21.99 -21.88 -7.37
CA GLY A 182 22.73 -23.10 -7.68
C GLY A 182 22.45 -23.63 -9.09
N ASP A 183 22.23 -24.94 -9.21
CA ASP A 183 21.98 -25.64 -10.48
C ASP A 183 20.50 -25.65 -10.91
N ILE A 184 19.64 -24.86 -10.25
CA ILE A 184 18.22 -24.82 -10.57
C ILE A 184 18.01 -24.03 -11.87
N ASP A 185 17.44 -24.68 -12.89
CA ASP A 185 17.01 -24.02 -14.14
C ASP A 185 15.60 -23.41 -13.97
N PRO A 186 15.45 -22.07 -13.93
CA PRO A 186 14.13 -21.43 -13.83
C PRO A 186 13.18 -21.82 -14.97
N ALA A 187 13.69 -22.08 -16.17
CA ALA A 187 12.86 -22.41 -17.32
C ALA A 187 12.21 -23.81 -17.19
N ALA A 188 12.84 -24.73 -16.46
CA ALA A 188 12.34 -26.09 -16.25
C ALA A 188 11.26 -26.20 -15.14
N LEU A 189 11.18 -25.21 -14.24
CA LEU A 189 10.25 -25.25 -13.10
C LEU A 189 8.78 -25.25 -13.53
N GLN A 190 7.95 -26.00 -12.82
CA GLN A 190 6.51 -25.93 -13.00
C GLN A 190 5.93 -24.68 -12.34
N VAL A 191 5.12 -23.95 -13.10
CA VAL A 191 4.36 -22.81 -12.61
C VAL A 191 2.94 -23.29 -12.27
N PRO A 192 2.48 -23.15 -11.01
CA PRO A 192 1.13 -23.53 -10.63
C PRO A 192 0.06 -22.85 -11.51
N PRO A 193 -1.06 -23.54 -11.83
CA PRO A 193 -2.03 -23.05 -12.80
C PRO A 193 -2.74 -21.76 -12.35
N HIS A 194 -2.83 -21.51 -11.05
CA HIS A 194 -3.39 -20.28 -10.49
C HIS A 194 -2.39 -19.10 -10.47
N HIS A 195 -1.12 -19.34 -10.82
CA HIS A 195 -0.10 -18.30 -10.97
C HIS A 195 -0.04 -17.73 -12.40
N VAL A 196 0.49 -16.52 -12.55
CA VAL A 196 0.81 -15.95 -13.88
C VAL A 196 2.23 -16.35 -14.26
N ASP A 197 2.35 -17.12 -15.34
CA ASP A 197 3.64 -17.55 -15.87
C ASP A 197 4.36 -16.39 -16.58
N THR A 198 5.47 -15.94 -16.02
CA THR A 198 6.39 -14.98 -16.63
C THR A 198 7.83 -15.44 -16.35
N PRO A 199 8.83 -14.99 -17.12
CA PRO A 199 10.24 -15.23 -16.79
C PRO A 199 10.58 -14.84 -15.34
N VAL A 200 10.12 -13.67 -14.89
CA VAL A 200 10.30 -13.22 -13.49
C VAL A 200 9.66 -14.17 -12.47
N THR A 201 8.43 -14.66 -12.67
CA THR A 201 7.81 -15.66 -11.80
C THR A 201 8.68 -16.92 -11.67
N ARG A 202 9.24 -17.40 -12.79
CA ARG A 202 10.11 -18.58 -12.83
C ARG A 202 11.43 -18.36 -12.09
N GLU A 203 12.08 -17.22 -12.32
CA GLU A 203 13.30 -16.82 -11.59
C GLU A 203 13.08 -16.78 -10.09
N TRP A 204 11.98 -16.16 -9.64
CA TRP A 204 11.68 -16.08 -8.21
C TRP A 204 11.28 -17.44 -7.62
N ARG A 205 10.63 -18.33 -8.38
CA ARG A 205 10.43 -19.73 -7.96
C ARG A 205 11.75 -20.46 -7.79
N ALA A 206 12.74 -20.26 -8.66
CA ALA A 206 14.06 -20.86 -8.51
C ALA A 206 14.76 -20.39 -7.22
N LYS A 207 14.67 -19.09 -6.89
CA LYS A 207 15.19 -18.54 -5.62
C LYS A 207 14.53 -19.17 -4.40
N TYR A 208 13.20 -19.32 -4.42
CA TYR A 208 12.48 -20.01 -3.36
C TYR A 208 12.86 -21.50 -3.23
N MET A 209 13.08 -22.20 -4.35
CA MET A 209 13.57 -23.59 -4.33
C MET A 209 15.00 -23.69 -3.74
N ALA A 210 15.90 -22.75 -4.06
CA ALA A 210 17.23 -22.69 -3.45
C ALA A 210 17.17 -22.46 -1.93
N ALA A 211 16.20 -21.66 -1.47
CA ALA A 211 15.93 -21.48 -0.05
C ALA A 211 15.47 -22.79 0.62
N ILE A 212 14.59 -23.57 -0.02
CA ILE A 212 14.17 -24.89 0.48
C ILE A 212 15.34 -25.88 0.54
N GLN A 213 16.25 -25.88 -0.45
CA GLN A 213 17.45 -26.72 -0.41
C GLN A 213 18.34 -26.41 0.81
N THR A 214 18.43 -25.12 1.18
CA THR A 214 19.14 -24.70 2.39
C THR A 214 18.43 -25.19 3.66
N MET A 215 17.11 -25.02 3.74
CA MET A 215 16.29 -25.54 4.83
C MET A 215 16.44 -27.06 5.01
N ASP A 216 16.38 -27.84 3.92
CA ASP A 216 16.52 -29.31 3.97
C ASP A 216 17.91 -29.72 4.46
N ARG A 217 18.96 -29.02 4.04
CA ARG A 217 20.33 -29.26 4.53
C ARG A 217 20.44 -28.99 6.03
N GLU A 218 19.88 -27.89 6.52
CA GLU A 218 19.87 -27.53 7.94
C GLU A 218 19.08 -28.55 8.77
N LEU A 219 17.92 -29.00 8.28
CA LEU A 219 17.14 -30.09 8.88
C LEU A 219 18.00 -31.34 9.05
N GLY A 220 18.74 -31.73 7.99
CA GLY A 220 19.64 -32.88 8.01
C GLY A 220 20.74 -32.76 9.07
N GLN A 221 21.39 -31.60 9.14
CA GLN A 221 22.45 -31.33 10.12
C GLN A 221 21.94 -31.42 11.56
N VAL A 222 20.78 -30.83 11.85
CA VAL A 222 20.16 -30.89 13.19
C VAL A 222 19.75 -32.33 13.53
N TYR A 223 19.15 -33.05 12.58
CA TYR A 223 18.75 -34.44 12.75
C TYR A 223 19.94 -35.36 13.05
N ASP A 224 21.05 -35.20 12.34
CA ASP A 224 22.26 -36.02 12.53
C ASP A 224 22.91 -35.77 13.88
N VAL A 225 23.07 -34.50 14.27
CA VAL A 225 23.67 -34.14 15.56
C VAL A 225 22.79 -34.54 16.73
N ALA A 226 21.47 -34.38 16.61
CA ALA A 226 20.53 -34.81 17.64
C ALA A 226 20.67 -36.30 17.93
N ARG A 227 20.70 -37.14 16.90
CA ARG A 227 20.86 -38.59 17.06
C ARG A 227 22.24 -38.98 17.58
N GLN A 228 23.29 -38.30 17.12
CA GLN A 228 24.64 -38.55 17.61
C GLN A 228 24.79 -38.22 19.10
N LYS A 229 24.15 -37.14 19.56
CA LYS A 229 24.30 -36.64 20.94
C LYS A 229 23.31 -37.25 21.93
N LEU A 230 22.06 -37.40 21.53
CA LEU A 230 20.94 -37.82 22.39
C LEU A 230 20.61 -39.31 22.23
N GLY A 231 21.16 -39.96 21.20
CA GLY A 231 20.94 -41.38 20.91
C GLY A 231 19.79 -41.63 19.93
N GLU A 232 19.38 -42.90 19.85
CA GLU A 232 18.38 -43.38 18.89
C GLU A 232 16.93 -43.13 19.34
N ASP A 233 16.69 -43.05 20.65
CA ASP A 233 15.37 -42.82 21.26
C ASP A 233 15.05 -41.32 21.37
N VAL A 234 15.02 -40.65 20.22
CA VAL A 234 14.69 -39.22 20.11
C VAL A 234 13.38 -39.07 19.35
N PHE A 235 12.46 -38.30 19.92
CA PHE A 235 11.27 -37.83 19.22
C PHE A 235 11.65 -36.63 18.35
N PHE A 236 11.65 -36.81 17.03
CA PHE A 236 11.99 -35.76 16.08
C PHE A 236 10.79 -35.37 15.24
N LEU A 237 10.42 -34.08 15.25
CA LEU A 237 9.30 -33.53 14.49
C LEU A 237 9.78 -32.42 13.55
N HIS A 238 9.41 -32.50 12.28
CA HIS A 238 9.59 -31.43 11.30
C HIS A 238 8.24 -30.90 10.80
N THR A 239 8.07 -29.57 10.78
CA THR A 239 6.92 -28.90 10.16
C THR A 239 7.24 -27.45 9.72
N SER A 240 6.22 -26.69 9.27
CA SER A 240 6.33 -25.28 8.87
C SER A 240 5.22 -24.42 9.46
N ASP A 241 5.49 -23.14 9.73
CA ASP A 241 4.53 -22.22 10.35
C ASP A 241 3.40 -21.74 9.44
N HIS A 242 3.53 -21.92 8.13
CA HIS A 242 2.48 -21.84 7.11
C HIS A 242 3.14 -22.00 5.73
N GLY A 243 2.36 -21.89 4.67
CA GLY A 243 2.88 -21.95 3.31
C GLY A 243 3.63 -20.69 2.85
N ALA A 244 4.13 -20.77 1.62
CA ALA A 244 5.03 -19.81 0.99
C ALA A 244 4.41 -18.44 0.73
N GLN A 245 5.26 -17.40 0.70
CA GLN A 245 4.86 -16.05 0.32
C GLN A 245 4.68 -15.89 -1.21
N TRP A 246 3.74 -16.65 -1.76
CA TRP A 246 3.19 -16.51 -3.12
C TRP A 246 1.76 -15.95 -3.07
N PRO A 247 1.24 -15.36 -4.16
CA PRO A 247 -0.20 -15.14 -4.30
C PRO A 247 -0.95 -16.45 -4.05
N PHE A 248 -2.05 -16.39 -3.30
CA PHE A 248 -2.84 -17.53 -2.82
C PHE A 248 -2.16 -18.41 -1.74
N GLY A 249 -0.88 -18.19 -1.41
CA GLY A 249 -0.18 -18.84 -0.29
C GLY A 249 -0.37 -18.09 1.05
N LYS A 250 0.74 -17.76 1.73
CA LYS A 250 0.78 -16.94 2.96
C LYS A 250 -0.23 -15.78 2.90
N TRP A 251 -0.85 -15.46 4.04
CA TRP A 251 -1.97 -14.51 4.16
C TRP A 251 -3.33 -14.98 3.63
N ASN A 252 -3.42 -16.20 3.07
CA ASN A 252 -4.67 -16.73 2.51
C ASN A 252 -5.06 -18.05 3.17
N LEU A 253 -6.36 -18.31 3.24
CA LEU A 253 -6.89 -19.56 3.78
C LEU A 253 -6.96 -20.69 2.76
N TYR A 254 -6.39 -20.53 1.55
CA TYR A 254 -6.19 -21.62 0.58
C TYR A 254 -5.18 -22.65 1.11
N ASP A 255 -5.21 -23.89 0.60
CA ASP A 255 -4.39 -24.99 1.13
C ASP A 255 -2.90 -24.66 0.95
N GLU A 256 -2.54 -23.91 -0.08
CA GLU A 256 -1.18 -23.39 -0.26
C GLU A 256 -0.74 -22.43 0.85
N GLY A 257 -1.66 -21.78 1.56
CA GLY A 257 -1.37 -20.93 2.71
C GLY A 257 -1.39 -21.67 4.05
N ILE A 258 -2.29 -22.64 4.23
CA ILE A 258 -2.55 -23.27 5.53
C ILE A 258 -2.04 -24.70 5.69
N ARG A 259 -1.75 -25.44 4.61
CA ARG A 259 -1.29 -26.83 4.68
C ARG A 259 0.23 -26.88 4.64
N THR A 260 0.81 -27.61 5.58
CA THR A 260 2.25 -27.61 5.85
C THR A 260 2.81 -29.04 5.86
N PRO A 261 4.10 -29.23 5.60
CA PRO A 261 4.73 -30.52 5.82
C PRO A 261 4.62 -30.91 7.32
N LEU A 262 4.45 -32.19 7.61
CA LEU A 262 4.55 -32.73 8.96
C LEU A 262 5.09 -34.16 8.91
N ILE A 263 6.29 -34.34 9.45
CA ILE A 263 6.99 -35.62 9.51
C ILE A 263 7.47 -35.84 10.94
N VAL A 264 7.17 -37.02 11.50
CA VAL A 264 7.55 -37.37 12.88
C VAL A 264 8.29 -38.69 12.88
N SER A 265 9.48 -38.74 13.46
CA SER A 265 10.27 -39.97 13.64
C SER A 265 10.51 -40.19 15.13
N TRP A 266 10.20 -41.39 15.61
CA TRP A 266 10.49 -41.83 16.97
C TRP A 266 10.78 -43.34 16.92
N PRO A 267 12.06 -43.73 16.73
CA PRO A 267 12.44 -45.12 16.55
C PRO A 267 11.94 -46.03 17.68
N GLY A 268 11.42 -47.20 17.33
CA GLY A 268 10.85 -48.16 18.29
C GLY A 268 9.43 -47.83 18.76
N GLN A 269 8.96 -46.59 18.57
CA GLN A 269 7.62 -46.14 18.98
C GLN A 269 6.71 -45.81 17.81
N ILE A 270 7.26 -45.36 16.68
CA ILE A 270 6.55 -45.09 15.43
C ILE A 270 7.03 -46.09 14.38
N LYS A 271 6.07 -46.70 13.66
CA LYS A 271 6.40 -47.59 12.52
C LYS A 271 7.10 -46.78 11.43
N PRO A 272 8.30 -47.17 10.95
CA PRO A 272 9.05 -46.40 9.97
C PRO A 272 8.41 -46.46 8.57
N GLY A 273 8.52 -45.34 7.84
CA GLY A 273 8.13 -45.25 6.42
C GLY A 273 6.62 -45.26 6.16
N VAL A 274 5.81 -44.94 7.17
CA VAL A 274 4.34 -44.95 7.04
C VAL A 274 3.79 -43.57 6.71
N ARG A 275 2.60 -43.54 6.11
CA ARG A 275 1.84 -42.31 5.87
C ARG A 275 0.47 -42.39 6.53
N THR A 276 -0.08 -41.24 6.90
CA THR A 276 -1.42 -41.14 7.50
C THR A 276 -2.23 -40.01 6.88
N ASP A 277 -3.54 -40.24 6.74
CA ASP A 277 -4.52 -39.25 6.32
C ASP A 277 -5.19 -38.53 7.50
N ALA A 278 -4.86 -38.90 8.74
CA ALA A 278 -5.33 -38.21 9.93
C ALA A 278 -5.03 -36.70 9.83
N MET A 279 -6.06 -35.87 9.97
CA MET A 279 -5.88 -34.42 9.91
C MET A 279 -5.28 -33.91 11.23
N ALA A 280 -4.13 -33.27 11.13
CA ALA A 280 -3.44 -32.63 12.25
C ALA A 280 -3.50 -31.09 12.12
N SER A 281 -3.56 -30.41 13.25
CA SER A 281 -3.40 -28.96 13.35
C SER A 281 -2.22 -28.60 14.24
N TRP A 282 -1.60 -27.45 14.04
CA TRP A 282 -0.52 -26.98 14.92
C TRP A 282 -0.91 -26.85 16.40
N ILE A 283 -2.19 -26.60 16.70
CA ILE A 283 -2.70 -26.62 18.08
C ILE A 283 -2.55 -28.00 18.73
N ASP A 284 -2.45 -29.08 17.95
CA ASP A 284 -2.30 -30.46 18.43
C ASP A 284 -0.87 -30.79 18.89
N ILE A 285 0.12 -29.95 18.55
CA ILE A 285 1.52 -30.23 18.87
C ILE A 285 1.77 -30.07 20.38
N LEU A 286 1.25 -29.01 21.01
CA LEU A 286 1.38 -28.83 22.46
C LEU A 286 0.89 -30.03 23.29
N PRO A 287 -0.37 -30.52 23.13
CA PRO A 287 -0.84 -31.69 23.86
C PRO A 287 -0.05 -32.95 23.49
N THR A 288 0.37 -33.10 22.24
CA THR A 288 1.20 -34.24 21.82
C THR A 288 2.54 -34.29 22.57
N LEU A 289 3.22 -33.14 22.71
CA LEU A 289 4.51 -33.10 23.41
C LEU A 289 4.36 -33.31 24.92
N ILE A 290 3.25 -32.88 25.52
CA ILE A 290 2.93 -33.20 26.92
C ILE A 290 2.71 -34.70 27.10
N ASP A 291 1.93 -35.35 26.22
CA ASP A 291 1.69 -36.79 26.25
C ASP A 291 2.98 -37.61 26.05
N VAL A 292 3.81 -37.21 25.08
CA VAL A 292 5.13 -37.85 24.83
C VAL A 292 6.04 -37.75 26.04
N ALA A 293 5.97 -36.63 26.78
CA ALA A 293 6.71 -36.43 28.03
C ALA A 293 6.13 -37.24 29.22
N GLY A 294 5.03 -37.96 29.04
CA GLY A 294 4.33 -38.71 30.08
C GLY A 294 3.44 -37.85 30.98
N GLY A 295 3.11 -36.63 30.56
CA GLY A 295 2.17 -35.74 31.24
C GLY A 295 0.73 -35.96 30.81
N THR A 296 -0.18 -35.16 31.37
CA THR A 296 -1.59 -35.11 30.95
C THR A 296 -1.91 -33.71 30.41
N PRO A 297 -2.26 -33.57 29.12
CA PRO A 297 -2.66 -32.30 28.55
C PRO A 297 -3.86 -31.72 29.29
N PRO A 298 -3.91 -30.39 29.50
CA PRO A 298 -5.05 -29.76 30.16
C PRO A 298 -6.30 -29.82 29.28
N ASP A 299 -7.49 -29.90 29.89
CA ASP A 299 -8.76 -29.86 29.15
C ASP A 299 -9.07 -28.45 28.59
N SER A 300 -8.33 -27.43 29.01
CA SER A 300 -8.56 -26.03 28.68
C SER A 300 -7.91 -25.55 27.36
N ILE A 301 -7.33 -26.47 26.57
CA ILE A 301 -6.74 -26.16 25.25
C ILE A 301 -7.58 -26.76 24.12
N ASP A 302 -7.47 -26.19 22.93
CA ASP A 302 -8.25 -26.61 21.74
C ASP A 302 -7.62 -27.83 21.04
N GLY A 303 -6.32 -28.00 21.23
CA GLY A 303 -5.51 -29.07 20.68
C GLY A 303 -5.85 -30.45 21.27
N ARG A 304 -5.61 -31.51 20.49
CA ARG A 304 -5.72 -32.90 20.92
C ARG A 304 -4.43 -33.63 20.59
N SER A 305 -4.02 -34.58 21.43
CA SER A 305 -2.77 -35.29 21.19
C SER A 305 -2.83 -36.19 19.95
N LEU A 306 -1.79 -36.12 19.12
CA LEU A 306 -1.55 -36.99 17.96
C LEU A 306 -0.91 -38.32 18.36
N LEU A 307 -0.53 -38.51 19.64
CA LEU A 307 0.20 -39.69 20.08
C LEU A 307 -0.50 -41.02 19.70
N PRO A 308 -1.83 -41.17 19.84
CA PRO A 308 -2.52 -42.39 19.38
C PRO A 308 -2.37 -42.66 17.88
N VAL A 309 -2.32 -41.61 17.05
CA VAL A 309 -2.05 -41.77 15.60
C VAL A 309 -0.61 -42.21 15.39
N LEU A 310 0.34 -41.56 16.06
CA LEU A 310 1.77 -41.87 15.93
C LEU A 310 2.09 -43.31 16.36
N LYS A 311 1.43 -43.82 17.40
CA LYS A 311 1.54 -45.20 17.89
C LYS A 311 0.77 -46.22 17.03
N GLY A 312 -0.02 -45.78 16.06
CA GLY A 312 -0.83 -46.64 15.21
C GLY A 312 -2.08 -47.21 15.89
N GLU A 313 -2.51 -46.63 17.01
CA GLU A 313 -3.70 -47.02 17.77
C GLU A 313 -4.99 -46.55 17.07
N THR A 314 -4.91 -45.47 16.29
CA THR A 314 -6.00 -44.95 15.46
C THR A 314 -5.47 -44.38 14.14
N SER A 315 -6.28 -44.43 13.10
CA SER A 315 -6.01 -43.78 11.80
C SER A 315 -6.74 -42.43 11.63
N LYS A 316 -7.51 -42.01 12.64
CA LYS A 316 -8.33 -40.78 12.62
C LYS A 316 -7.95 -39.86 13.79
N HIS A 317 -8.08 -38.55 13.57
CA HIS A 317 -7.83 -37.53 14.60
C HIS A 317 -8.88 -36.41 14.59
N ARG A 318 -8.90 -35.58 13.54
CA ARG A 318 -9.90 -34.52 13.33
C ARG A 318 -10.73 -34.80 12.08
N GLU A 319 -12.02 -34.47 12.13
CA GLU A 319 -12.94 -34.52 10.98
C GLU A 319 -13.01 -33.19 10.24
N VAL A 320 -12.74 -32.09 10.95
CA VAL A 320 -12.74 -30.71 10.43
C VAL A 320 -11.53 -29.95 11.00
N ILE A 321 -10.90 -29.16 10.15
CA ILE A 321 -9.86 -28.20 10.49
C ILE A 321 -10.42 -26.80 10.27
N PHE A 322 -10.42 -25.98 11.32
CA PHE A 322 -10.77 -24.56 11.23
C PHE A 322 -9.52 -23.70 11.16
N THR A 323 -9.58 -22.62 10.38
CA THR A 323 -8.49 -21.66 10.25
C THR A 323 -8.99 -20.21 10.21
N THR A 324 -8.19 -19.31 10.77
CA THR A 324 -8.45 -17.86 10.78
C THR A 324 -7.36 -17.10 10.03
N HIS A 325 -7.71 -15.96 9.48
CA HIS A 325 -6.76 -14.92 9.11
C HIS A 325 -7.34 -13.55 9.47
N SER A 326 -6.54 -12.69 10.13
CA SER A 326 -6.98 -11.36 10.58
C SER A 326 -6.12 -10.19 10.06
N GLY A 327 -5.11 -10.46 9.22
CA GLY A 327 -4.23 -9.44 8.62
C GLY A 327 -3.06 -9.01 9.50
N ASP A 328 -2.39 -7.92 9.13
CA ASP A 328 -1.24 -7.33 9.85
C ASP A 328 -1.49 -5.89 10.32
N GLY A 329 -2.65 -5.30 9.98
CA GLY A 329 -2.99 -3.92 10.32
C GLY A 329 -2.53 -2.85 9.33
N ASP A 330 -1.74 -3.22 8.31
CA ASP A 330 -1.10 -2.28 7.38
C ASP A 330 -1.12 -2.79 5.94
N ASN A 331 -0.34 -3.82 5.61
CA ASN A 331 -0.23 -4.34 4.24
C ASN A 331 -1.40 -5.25 3.86
N ASN A 332 -2.00 -5.91 4.85
CA ASN A 332 -3.17 -6.75 4.70
C ASN A 332 -4.18 -6.44 5.79
N VAL A 333 -5.36 -5.96 5.36
CA VAL A 333 -6.53 -5.75 6.21
C VAL A 333 -7.70 -6.50 5.57
N TYR A 334 -7.62 -7.84 5.59
CA TYR A 334 -8.59 -8.72 4.94
C TYR A 334 -8.88 -9.97 5.79
N PRO A 335 -9.87 -9.92 6.70
CA PRO A 335 -10.12 -11.03 7.60
C PRO A 335 -10.97 -12.13 6.93
N MET A 336 -10.58 -13.39 7.15
CA MET A 336 -11.19 -14.59 6.56
C MET A 336 -11.34 -15.69 7.61
N ARG A 337 -12.31 -16.59 7.43
CA ARG A 337 -12.53 -17.79 8.25
C ARG A 337 -12.76 -19.00 7.34
N ALA A 338 -12.28 -20.18 7.71
CA ALA A 338 -12.46 -21.35 6.87
C ALA A 338 -12.63 -22.65 7.67
N ALA A 339 -13.26 -23.63 7.02
CA ALA A 339 -13.37 -25.01 7.46
C ALA A 339 -12.92 -25.96 6.35
N ARG A 340 -12.13 -26.97 6.70
CA ARG A 340 -11.57 -28.00 5.80
C ARG A 340 -11.88 -29.40 6.36
N THR A 341 -12.60 -30.23 5.62
CA THR A 341 -13.09 -31.55 6.08
C THR A 341 -12.22 -32.71 5.61
N LEU A 342 -12.27 -33.86 6.27
CA LEU A 342 -11.46 -35.02 5.85
C LEU A 342 -11.77 -35.49 4.42
N ASP A 343 -13.02 -35.40 3.97
CA ASP A 343 -13.49 -35.85 2.64
C ASP A 343 -13.19 -34.87 1.48
N GLY A 344 -12.36 -33.85 1.71
CA GLY A 344 -11.86 -32.97 0.65
C GLY A 344 -12.58 -31.64 0.49
N TRP A 345 -13.66 -31.39 1.24
CA TRP A 345 -14.37 -30.13 1.14
C TRP A 345 -13.71 -29.01 1.92
N LYS A 346 -13.83 -27.80 1.37
CA LYS A 346 -13.32 -26.60 2.00
C LYS A 346 -14.26 -25.44 1.77
N TYR A 347 -14.58 -24.73 2.83
CA TYR A 347 -15.38 -23.52 2.81
C TYR A 347 -14.55 -22.36 3.35
N ILE A 348 -14.56 -21.23 2.64
CA ILE A 348 -13.93 -19.97 3.07
C ILE A 348 -15.02 -18.90 3.09
N ARG A 349 -15.09 -18.16 4.20
CA ARG A 349 -15.91 -16.97 4.37
C ARG A 349 -15.01 -15.74 4.39
N ASN A 350 -15.19 -14.87 3.41
CA ASN A 350 -14.55 -13.56 3.36
C ASN A 350 -15.45 -12.58 4.08
N LEU A 351 -15.02 -12.08 5.26
CA LEU A 351 -15.91 -11.31 6.14
C LEU A 351 -16.28 -9.94 5.57
N HIS A 352 -15.45 -9.41 4.68
CA HIS A 352 -15.60 -8.12 4.02
C HIS A 352 -15.28 -8.24 2.52
N PRO A 353 -16.20 -8.79 1.70
CA PRO A 353 -16.00 -8.90 0.25
C PRO A 353 -15.89 -7.54 -0.45
N GLU A 354 -16.31 -6.45 0.20
CA GLU A 354 -16.13 -5.08 -0.28
C GLU A 354 -14.71 -4.55 -0.09
N PHE A 355 -13.84 -5.24 0.64
CA PHE A 355 -12.43 -4.88 0.76
C PHE A 355 -11.63 -5.41 -0.42
N ARG A 356 -10.57 -4.70 -0.77
CA ARG A 356 -9.57 -5.18 -1.72
C ARG A 356 -8.54 -6.01 -0.97
N PHE A 357 -8.30 -7.23 -1.44
CA PHE A 357 -7.25 -8.06 -0.86
C PHE A 357 -5.89 -7.52 -1.28
N THR A 358 -5.09 -7.07 -0.31
CA THR A 358 -3.68 -6.69 -0.49
C THR A 358 -2.82 -7.45 0.49
N SER A 359 -1.55 -7.64 0.18
CA SER A 359 -0.60 -8.27 1.10
C SER A 359 0.80 -7.68 0.90
N HIS A 360 1.78 -8.20 1.63
CA HIS A 360 3.19 -7.92 1.39
C HIS A 360 3.64 -8.27 -0.05
N VAL A 361 2.89 -9.11 -0.77
CA VAL A 361 3.14 -9.45 -2.17
C VAL A 361 2.74 -8.30 -3.11
N THR A 362 1.53 -7.75 -2.92
CA THR A 362 1.01 -6.66 -3.78
C THR A 362 1.59 -5.30 -3.43
N ASN A 363 1.95 -5.11 -2.16
CA ASN A 363 2.50 -3.86 -1.63
C ASN A 363 4.03 -3.88 -1.53
N ALA A 364 4.68 -4.94 -2.04
CA ALA A 364 6.13 -5.06 -2.03
C ALA A 364 6.77 -3.83 -2.67
N ARG A 365 7.66 -3.15 -1.92
CA ARG A 365 8.40 -1.97 -2.40
C ARG A 365 9.48 -2.31 -3.43
N ALA A 366 9.70 -3.59 -3.71
CA ALA A 366 10.68 -4.05 -4.69
C ALA A 366 10.12 -3.83 -6.10
N LYS A 367 10.59 -2.77 -6.77
CA LYS A 367 10.34 -2.57 -8.20
C LYS A 367 10.79 -3.84 -8.96
N ASN A 368 9.93 -4.36 -9.83
CA ASN A 368 10.17 -5.52 -10.69
C ASN A 368 10.10 -6.88 -9.96
N GLY A 369 9.33 -6.98 -8.87
CA GLY A 369 8.98 -8.28 -8.28
C GLY A 369 8.06 -9.11 -9.20
N TYR A 370 7.87 -10.39 -8.89
CA TYR A 370 6.99 -11.25 -9.68
C TYR A 370 5.54 -10.71 -9.74
N TRP A 371 5.02 -10.03 -8.71
CA TRP A 371 3.68 -9.44 -8.79
C TRP A 371 3.59 -8.34 -9.86
N ASP A 372 4.62 -7.48 -9.97
CA ASP A 372 4.68 -6.46 -11.01
C ASP A 372 4.64 -7.11 -12.40
N SER A 373 5.37 -8.21 -12.61
CA SER A 373 5.35 -8.93 -13.90
C SER A 373 3.97 -9.53 -14.20
N TRP A 374 3.21 -9.95 -13.17
CA TRP A 374 1.83 -10.43 -13.34
C TRP A 374 0.92 -9.30 -13.81
N VAL A 375 1.01 -8.13 -13.18
CA VAL A 375 0.24 -6.94 -13.57
C VAL A 375 0.62 -6.48 -14.98
N GLN A 376 1.92 -6.43 -15.31
CA GLN A 376 2.36 -6.09 -16.67
C GLN A 376 1.80 -7.05 -17.72
N LYS A 377 1.86 -8.37 -17.47
CA LYS A 377 1.28 -9.35 -18.39
C LYS A 377 -0.24 -9.22 -18.49
N ALA A 378 -0.93 -8.87 -17.40
CA ALA A 378 -2.37 -8.66 -17.37
C ALA A 378 -2.87 -7.49 -18.25
N ILE A 379 -2.00 -6.50 -18.54
CA ILE A 379 -2.32 -5.38 -19.45
C ILE A 379 -2.71 -5.89 -20.85
N THR A 380 -2.07 -6.95 -21.34
CA THR A 380 -2.30 -7.46 -22.70
C THR A 380 -2.86 -8.89 -22.73
N ASN A 381 -2.86 -9.62 -21.60
CA ASN A 381 -3.33 -11.00 -21.52
C ASN A 381 -4.57 -11.15 -20.62
N PRO A 382 -5.75 -11.51 -21.19
CA PRO A 382 -6.99 -11.66 -20.42
C PRO A 382 -6.95 -12.73 -19.32
N GLN A 383 -6.25 -13.85 -19.53
CA GLN A 383 -6.14 -14.91 -18.51
C GLN A 383 -5.29 -14.44 -17.33
N ALA A 384 -4.16 -13.77 -17.59
CA ALA A 384 -3.37 -13.15 -16.54
C ALA A 384 -4.18 -12.11 -15.76
N ARG A 385 -4.98 -11.30 -16.47
CA ARG A 385 -5.90 -10.33 -15.86
C ARG A 385 -6.93 -10.98 -14.94
N GLN A 386 -7.51 -12.11 -15.35
CA GLN A 386 -8.45 -12.85 -14.53
C GLN A 386 -7.79 -13.37 -13.23
N LYS A 387 -6.56 -13.89 -13.32
CA LYS A 387 -5.80 -14.36 -12.14
C LYS A 387 -5.46 -13.21 -11.18
N VAL A 388 -4.99 -12.08 -11.73
CA VAL A 388 -4.72 -10.86 -10.94
C VAL A 388 -5.99 -10.37 -10.24
N ARG A 389 -7.13 -10.31 -10.95
CA ARG A 389 -8.41 -9.90 -10.34
C ARG A 389 -8.89 -10.87 -9.27
N ARG A 390 -8.85 -12.18 -9.52
CA ARG A 390 -9.22 -13.21 -8.53
C ARG A 390 -8.40 -13.10 -7.24
N TYR A 391 -7.14 -12.67 -7.33
CA TYR A 391 -6.32 -12.46 -6.14
C TYR A 391 -6.74 -11.21 -5.34
N LEU A 392 -7.06 -10.12 -6.03
CA LEU A 392 -7.36 -8.81 -5.43
C LEU A 392 -8.82 -8.66 -4.97
N GLU A 393 -9.74 -9.42 -5.56
CA GLU A 393 -11.19 -9.36 -5.33
C GLU A 393 -11.69 -10.75 -5.00
N ARG A 394 -12.35 -10.90 -3.84
CA ARG A 394 -12.89 -12.19 -3.37
C ARG A 394 -14.41 -12.15 -3.30
N PRO A 395 -15.11 -13.25 -3.62
CA PRO A 395 -16.54 -13.37 -3.33
C PRO A 395 -16.77 -13.38 -1.81
N ASP A 396 -18.01 -13.25 -1.38
CA ASP A 396 -18.42 -13.41 0.02
C ASP A 396 -18.08 -14.80 0.57
N GLU A 397 -18.35 -15.83 -0.22
CA GLU A 397 -18.17 -17.23 0.14
C GLU A 397 -17.50 -18.03 -0.98
N GLU A 398 -16.63 -18.95 -0.58
CA GLU A 398 -15.95 -19.86 -1.49
C GLU A 398 -16.12 -21.31 -1.00
N LEU A 399 -16.42 -22.22 -1.93
CA LEU A 399 -16.57 -23.66 -1.66
C LEU A 399 -15.76 -24.47 -2.69
N TYR A 400 -14.87 -25.32 -2.20
CA TYR A 400 -13.95 -26.12 -3.02
C TYR A 400 -13.98 -27.60 -2.65
N GLN A 401 -13.75 -28.45 -3.66
CA GLN A 401 -13.46 -29.88 -3.47
C GLN A 401 -11.98 -30.11 -3.82
N VAL A 402 -11.09 -29.98 -2.84
CA VAL A 402 -9.65 -29.85 -3.08
C VAL A 402 -8.97 -31.15 -3.52
N ASN A 403 -9.64 -32.30 -3.34
CA ASN A 403 -9.13 -33.58 -3.82
C ASN A 403 -9.13 -33.64 -5.36
N THR A 404 -10.04 -32.92 -6.01
CA THR A 404 -10.13 -32.81 -7.48
C THR A 404 -9.68 -31.45 -8.00
N ASP A 405 -9.63 -30.44 -7.14
CA ASP A 405 -9.19 -29.07 -7.43
C ASP A 405 -8.13 -28.60 -6.42
N PRO A 406 -6.90 -29.14 -6.49
CA PRO A 406 -5.86 -28.91 -5.47
C PRO A 406 -5.30 -27.48 -5.44
N TYR A 407 -5.71 -26.63 -6.37
CA TYR A 407 -5.35 -25.20 -6.44
C TYR A 407 -6.57 -24.27 -6.25
N GLU A 408 -7.72 -24.85 -5.87
CA GLU A 408 -8.94 -24.14 -5.47
C GLU A 408 -9.41 -23.13 -6.55
N GLN A 409 -9.35 -23.51 -7.82
CA GLN A 409 -9.69 -22.64 -8.96
C GLN A 409 -11.20 -22.62 -9.27
N GLN A 410 -11.98 -23.61 -8.83
CA GLN A 410 -13.40 -23.77 -9.16
C GLN A 410 -14.26 -23.53 -7.92
N ASN A 411 -14.75 -22.30 -7.73
CA ASN A 411 -15.66 -21.99 -6.63
C ASN A 411 -17.07 -22.55 -6.93
N ARG A 412 -17.52 -23.51 -6.12
CA ARG A 412 -18.76 -24.27 -6.28
C ARG A 412 -19.94 -23.71 -5.47
N VAL A 413 -19.81 -22.51 -4.90
CA VAL A 413 -20.84 -21.91 -4.03
C VAL A 413 -22.20 -21.74 -4.72
N ASN A 414 -22.20 -21.53 -6.05
CA ASN A 414 -23.40 -21.30 -6.86
C ASN A 414 -24.02 -22.57 -7.44
N GLU A 415 -23.47 -23.75 -7.14
CA GLU A 415 -23.98 -25.02 -7.63
C GLU A 415 -25.14 -25.52 -6.75
N PRO A 416 -26.37 -25.69 -7.29
CA PRO A 416 -27.54 -26.08 -6.50
C PRO A 416 -27.35 -27.39 -5.72
N GLU A 417 -26.65 -28.36 -6.29
CA GLU A 417 -26.33 -29.65 -5.66
C GLU A 417 -25.41 -29.53 -4.43
N GLN A 418 -24.72 -28.39 -4.27
CA GLN A 418 -23.84 -28.13 -3.13
C GLN A 418 -24.52 -27.32 -2.01
N ALA A 419 -25.78 -26.89 -2.20
CA ALA A 419 -26.46 -26.00 -1.26
C ALA A 419 -26.52 -26.56 0.18
N GLU A 420 -26.81 -27.86 0.34
CA GLU A 420 -26.86 -28.50 1.66
C GLU A 420 -25.47 -28.52 2.32
N ARG A 421 -24.44 -28.87 1.55
CA ARG A 421 -23.06 -28.91 2.05
C ARG A 421 -22.57 -27.52 2.45
N LEU A 422 -22.86 -26.50 1.63
CA LEU A 422 -22.56 -25.12 1.93
C LEU A 422 -23.23 -24.69 3.24
N ARG A 423 -24.52 -25.01 3.42
CA ARG A 423 -25.26 -24.74 4.67
C ARG A 423 -24.61 -25.40 5.88
N MET A 424 -24.23 -26.67 5.78
CA MET A 424 -23.58 -27.40 6.87
C MET A 424 -22.22 -26.79 7.25
N LEU A 425 -21.35 -26.51 6.28
CA LEU A 425 -20.03 -25.91 6.54
C LEU A 425 -20.14 -24.48 7.07
N ARG A 426 -21.13 -23.72 6.59
CA ARG A 426 -21.46 -22.39 7.12
C ARG A 426 -21.79 -22.48 8.60
N GLN A 427 -22.68 -23.40 8.97
CA GLN A 427 -23.08 -23.63 10.36
C GLN A 427 -21.89 -24.06 11.23
N GLN A 428 -21.05 -24.98 10.75
CA GLN A 428 -19.85 -25.41 11.49
C GLN A 428 -18.88 -24.25 11.77
N VAL A 429 -18.69 -23.35 10.80
CA VAL A 429 -17.89 -22.13 11.03
C VAL A 429 -18.57 -21.22 12.05
N ASP A 430 -19.89 -21.03 11.97
CA ASP A 430 -20.62 -20.20 12.94
C ASP A 430 -20.54 -20.74 14.38
N ASP A 431 -20.70 -22.05 14.55
CA ASP A 431 -20.59 -22.73 15.84
C ASP A 431 -19.18 -22.58 16.41
N TRP A 432 -18.15 -22.83 15.60
CA TRP A 432 -16.75 -22.68 16.02
C TRP A 432 -16.39 -21.23 16.38
N LEU A 433 -16.90 -20.23 15.64
CA LEU A 433 -16.68 -18.82 15.98
C LEU A 433 -17.33 -18.47 17.32
N ALA A 434 -18.51 -19.02 17.63
CA ALA A 434 -19.17 -18.84 18.92
C ALA A 434 -18.38 -19.53 20.05
N GLU A 435 -17.91 -20.76 19.84
CA GLU A 435 -17.10 -21.52 20.79
C GLU A 435 -15.77 -20.83 21.13
N THR A 436 -15.12 -20.21 20.14
CA THR A 436 -13.82 -19.54 20.30
C THR A 436 -13.90 -18.06 20.67
N GLY A 437 -15.12 -17.49 20.73
CA GLY A 437 -15.33 -16.07 21.01
C GLY A 437 -14.74 -15.13 19.95
N ASP A 438 -14.60 -15.59 18.71
CA ASP A 438 -14.05 -14.79 17.62
C ASP A 438 -14.96 -13.60 17.29
N GLN A 439 -14.44 -12.39 17.48
CA GLN A 439 -15.19 -11.14 17.34
C GLN A 439 -15.25 -10.61 15.90
N LYS A 440 -14.65 -11.30 14.93
CA LYS A 440 -14.59 -10.87 13.51
C LYS A 440 -13.95 -9.49 13.35
N ASN A 441 -12.98 -9.16 14.20
CA ASN A 441 -12.36 -7.84 14.26
C ASN A 441 -11.62 -7.49 12.95
N VAL A 442 -11.72 -6.22 12.55
CA VAL A 442 -10.92 -5.63 11.47
C VAL A 442 -9.77 -4.85 12.09
N TYR A 443 -8.54 -5.35 11.88
CA TYR A 443 -7.33 -4.71 12.36
C TYR A 443 -6.75 -3.84 11.24
N GLY A 444 -6.79 -2.51 11.39
CA GLY A 444 -6.27 -1.55 10.40
C GLY A 444 -7.35 -0.87 9.55
N ARG A 445 -6.94 0.02 8.65
CA ARG A 445 -7.87 0.69 7.71
C ARG A 445 -7.82 -0.04 6.36
N PRO A 446 -8.91 -0.68 5.91
CA PRO A 446 -8.92 -1.45 4.67
C PRO A 446 -8.88 -0.55 3.43
N GLN A 447 -8.32 -1.07 2.34
CA GLN A 447 -8.62 -0.58 1.00
C GLN A 447 -9.94 -1.18 0.54
N ARG A 448 -10.80 -0.39 -0.10
CA ARG A 448 -12.08 -0.88 -0.64
C ARG A 448 -11.96 -1.20 -2.12
N ILE A 449 -12.75 -2.16 -2.59
CA ILE A 449 -13.04 -2.28 -4.02
C ILE A 449 -13.98 -1.12 -4.34
N ALA A 450 -13.61 -0.32 -5.34
CA ALA A 450 -14.51 0.72 -5.82
C ALA A 450 -15.76 0.06 -6.42
N ALA A 451 -16.95 0.54 -6.06
CA ALA A 451 -18.17 0.12 -6.73
C ALA A 451 -18.01 0.28 -8.25
N GLN A 452 -18.40 -0.74 -9.03
CA GLN A 452 -18.58 -0.58 -10.46
C GLN A 452 -19.50 0.64 -10.68
N GLU A 453 -19.15 1.52 -11.63
CA GLU A 453 -19.79 2.81 -11.98
C GLU A 453 -19.10 4.11 -11.50
N LYS A 454 -18.02 4.04 -10.71
CA LYS A 454 -17.27 5.27 -10.35
C LYS A 454 -16.40 5.78 -11.50
N PRO A 455 -16.42 7.09 -11.85
CA PRO A 455 -15.64 7.61 -12.97
C PRO A 455 -14.15 7.67 -12.63
N ASN A 456 -13.32 7.40 -13.64
CA ASN A 456 -11.92 7.80 -13.64
C ASN A 456 -11.83 9.32 -13.75
N VAL A 457 -10.79 9.92 -13.17
CA VAL A 457 -10.58 11.36 -13.19
C VAL A 457 -9.15 11.68 -13.61
N ILE A 458 -9.01 12.54 -14.61
CA ILE A 458 -7.73 13.09 -15.08
C ILE A 458 -7.78 14.60 -14.87
N MET A 459 -6.87 15.13 -14.06
CA MET A 459 -6.68 16.56 -13.89
C MET A 459 -5.40 17.00 -14.58
N VAL A 460 -5.56 17.69 -15.72
CA VAL A 460 -4.48 18.35 -16.43
C VAL A 460 -4.34 19.78 -15.91
N PHE A 461 -3.18 20.09 -15.29
CA PHE A 461 -2.95 21.40 -14.68
C PHE A 461 -1.66 22.04 -15.19
N ILE A 462 -1.83 22.89 -16.20
CA ILE A 462 -0.77 23.49 -17.02
C ILE A 462 -0.13 24.66 -16.27
N ASP A 463 1.20 24.75 -16.33
CA ASP A 463 1.99 25.77 -15.62
C ASP A 463 2.08 27.06 -16.45
N ASP A 464 1.69 28.20 -15.88
CA ASP A 464 1.80 29.55 -16.50
C ASP A 464 1.06 29.78 -17.83
N MET A 465 -0.04 29.06 -18.10
CA MET A 465 -0.83 29.27 -19.31
C MET A 465 -1.90 30.35 -19.09
N GLY A 466 -1.90 31.37 -19.93
CA GLY A 466 -2.85 32.46 -19.84
C GLY A 466 -4.25 32.09 -20.32
N TRP A 467 -5.23 32.86 -19.86
CA TRP A 467 -6.65 32.61 -20.13
C TRP A 467 -6.99 32.54 -21.62
N SER A 468 -6.33 33.35 -22.44
CA SER A 468 -6.60 33.45 -23.89
C SER A 468 -5.51 32.81 -24.76
N ASP A 469 -4.69 31.92 -24.19
CA ASP A 469 -3.62 31.28 -24.97
C ASP A 469 -4.12 30.10 -25.82
N LEU A 470 -5.16 29.41 -25.36
CA LEU A 470 -5.80 28.33 -26.11
C LEU A 470 -6.68 28.88 -27.23
N SER A 471 -6.68 28.23 -28.40
CA SER A 471 -7.54 28.65 -29.53
C SER A 471 -9.03 28.53 -29.22
N CYS A 472 -9.44 27.55 -28.41
CA CYS A 472 -10.81 27.44 -27.89
C CYS A 472 -11.19 28.52 -26.84
N PHE A 473 -10.26 29.38 -26.41
CA PHE A 473 -10.44 30.54 -25.52
C PHE A 473 -9.98 31.86 -26.17
N GLN A 474 -10.29 32.07 -27.44
CA GLN A 474 -9.99 33.30 -28.21
C GLN A 474 -8.52 33.50 -28.58
N GLY A 475 -7.64 32.53 -28.32
CA GLY A 475 -6.27 32.55 -28.82
C GLY A 475 -6.23 32.44 -30.34
N THR A 476 -5.41 33.27 -30.99
CA THR A 476 -5.28 33.29 -32.47
C THR A 476 -3.87 32.95 -32.97
N ALA A 477 -2.89 32.91 -32.07
CA ALA A 477 -1.48 32.71 -32.43
C ALA A 477 -1.09 31.24 -32.66
N VAL A 478 -1.72 30.31 -31.94
CA VAL A 478 -1.45 28.87 -32.01
C VAL A 478 -2.79 28.12 -31.99
N LYS A 479 -2.90 27.10 -32.85
CA LYS A 479 -4.01 26.14 -32.77
C LYS A 479 -3.64 25.00 -31.83
N THR A 480 -4.39 24.82 -30.76
CA THR A 480 -4.25 23.74 -29.77
C THR A 480 -5.20 22.60 -30.09
N GLU A 481 -4.89 21.85 -31.15
CA GLU A 481 -5.81 20.91 -31.79
C GLU A 481 -6.36 19.83 -30.85
N ASN A 482 -5.54 19.31 -29.94
CA ASN A 482 -5.94 18.22 -29.06
C ASN A 482 -6.85 18.71 -27.93
N ILE A 483 -6.50 19.84 -27.30
CA ILE A 483 -7.31 20.48 -26.27
C ILE A 483 -8.61 21.04 -26.86
N ASP A 484 -8.58 21.67 -28.03
CA ASP A 484 -9.76 22.18 -28.72
C ASP A 484 -10.76 21.06 -29.02
N ARG A 485 -10.26 19.91 -29.47
CA ARG A 485 -11.08 18.72 -29.72
C ARG A 485 -11.79 18.22 -28.46
N LEU A 486 -11.18 18.36 -27.27
CA LEU A 486 -11.85 18.08 -26.00
C LEU A 486 -12.84 19.18 -25.62
N ALA A 487 -12.56 20.45 -25.95
CA ALA A 487 -13.50 21.53 -25.71
C ALA A 487 -14.78 21.42 -26.57
N ASP A 488 -14.64 20.98 -27.82
CA ASP A 488 -15.75 20.78 -28.77
C ASP A 488 -16.66 19.61 -28.36
N GLU A 489 -16.11 18.61 -27.66
CA GLU A 489 -16.87 17.47 -27.13
C GLU A 489 -17.27 17.66 -25.66
N GLY A 490 -16.75 18.70 -24.99
CA GLY A 490 -16.86 18.95 -23.56
C GLY A 490 -17.61 20.23 -23.23
N ILE A 491 -17.29 20.82 -22.07
CA ILE A 491 -17.84 22.09 -21.60
C ILE A 491 -16.68 23.04 -21.30
N ARG A 492 -16.73 24.26 -21.85
CA ARG A 492 -15.80 25.34 -21.50
C ARG A 492 -16.38 26.19 -20.38
N PHE A 493 -15.60 26.50 -19.36
CA PHE A 493 -15.95 27.42 -18.29
C PHE A 493 -15.06 28.66 -18.37
N THR A 494 -15.67 29.83 -18.54
CA THR A 494 -14.91 31.07 -18.68
C THR A 494 -14.65 31.77 -17.35
N ASN A 495 -15.43 31.52 -16.28
CA ASN A 495 -15.23 32.12 -14.95
C ASN A 495 -14.70 31.10 -13.92
N PHE A 496 -13.64 30.37 -14.29
CA PHE A 496 -12.91 29.51 -13.36
C PHE A 496 -11.70 30.24 -12.77
N TYR A 497 -11.47 30.05 -11.46
CA TYR A 497 -10.44 30.77 -10.72
C TYR A 497 -9.48 29.83 -9.98
N VAL A 498 -8.19 30.13 -10.05
CA VAL A 498 -7.21 29.55 -9.12
C VAL A 498 -7.08 30.42 -7.88
N ASN A 499 -6.72 29.82 -6.75
CA ASN A 499 -6.75 30.49 -5.45
C ASN A 499 -5.47 31.30 -5.14
N SER A 500 -4.59 31.45 -6.12
CA SER A 500 -3.41 32.32 -6.07
C SER A 500 -2.88 32.59 -7.48
N PRO A 501 -2.21 33.72 -7.73
CA PRO A 501 -1.57 33.97 -9.02
C PRO A 501 -0.17 33.34 -9.13
N ILE A 502 0.07 32.21 -8.44
CA ILE A 502 1.35 31.49 -8.37
C ILE A 502 1.11 29.98 -8.23
N CYS A 503 1.96 29.20 -8.89
CA CYS A 503 1.94 27.74 -8.94
C CYS A 503 1.79 26.99 -7.60
N SER A 504 2.75 27.07 -6.67
CA SER A 504 2.70 26.29 -5.41
C SER A 504 1.37 26.46 -4.63
N PRO A 505 0.91 27.68 -4.29
CA PRO A 505 -0.37 27.89 -3.61
C PRO A 505 -1.59 27.37 -4.40
N SER A 506 -1.64 27.57 -5.71
CA SER A 506 -2.77 27.06 -6.53
C SER A 506 -2.84 25.54 -6.52
N ARG A 507 -1.68 24.87 -6.59
CA ARG A 507 -1.57 23.41 -6.49
C ARG A 507 -2.00 22.91 -5.10
N VAL A 508 -1.63 23.61 -4.03
CA VAL A 508 -2.11 23.32 -2.66
C VAL A 508 -3.64 23.46 -2.58
N ALA A 509 -4.22 24.52 -3.16
CA ALA A 509 -5.65 24.72 -3.14
C ALA A 509 -6.41 23.57 -3.82
N LEU A 510 -5.98 23.19 -5.02
CA LEU A 510 -6.56 22.07 -5.76
C LEU A 510 -6.36 20.72 -5.04
N THR A 511 -5.23 20.53 -4.38
CA THR A 511 -4.90 19.27 -3.68
C THR A 511 -5.66 19.11 -2.38
N THR A 512 -5.89 20.21 -1.65
CA THR A 512 -6.42 20.18 -0.28
C THR A 512 -7.87 20.63 -0.15
N GLY A 513 -8.43 21.30 -1.16
CA GLY A 513 -9.74 21.94 -1.05
C GLY A 513 -9.77 23.07 -0.03
N GLN A 514 -8.60 23.58 0.37
CA GLN A 514 -8.43 24.63 1.36
C GLN A 514 -7.58 25.79 0.84
N TYR A 515 -7.81 26.98 1.38
CA TYR A 515 -6.96 28.13 1.12
C TYR A 515 -5.49 27.82 1.47
N PRO A 516 -4.54 28.06 0.55
CA PRO A 516 -3.15 27.64 0.73
C PRO A 516 -2.43 28.39 1.87
N GLN A 517 -2.98 29.54 2.28
CA GLN A 517 -2.57 30.30 3.46
C GLN A 517 -2.68 29.51 4.76
N ARG A 518 -3.67 28.61 4.90
CA ARG A 518 -3.78 27.71 6.06
C ARG A 518 -2.53 26.84 6.23
N TRP A 519 -1.89 26.51 5.12
CA TRP A 519 -0.68 25.68 5.03
C TRP A 519 0.61 26.49 4.95
N ARG A 520 0.53 27.82 5.07
CA ARG A 520 1.66 28.76 4.95
C ARG A 520 2.40 28.62 3.61
N ILE A 521 1.68 28.37 2.52
CA ILE A 521 2.26 28.31 1.17
C ILE A 521 1.58 29.43 0.37
N ASN A 522 2.13 30.65 0.41
CA ASN A 522 1.50 31.84 -0.20
C ASN A 522 2.26 32.40 -1.40
N SER A 523 3.34 31.73 -1.79
CA SER A 523 4.19 32.02 -2.93
C SER A 523 4.88 30.72 -3.34
N TYR A 524 5.68 30.76 -4.38
CA TYR A 524 6.42 29.58 -4.84
C TYR A 524 7.41 29.12 -3.77
N LEU A 525 7.49 27.81 -3.55
CA LEU A 525 8.46 27.23 -2.63
C LEU A 525 9.89 27.38 -3.24
N ALA A 526 10.79 27.99 -2.47
CA ALA A 526 12.16 28.28 -2.87
C ALA A 526 13.16 27.56 -1.96
N GLN A 527 14.36 28.12 -1.80
CA GLN A 527 15.32 27.64 -0.81
C GLN A 527 14.84 27.93 0.62
N ARG A 528 15.34 27.16 1.59
CA ARG A 528 14.89 27.24 2.99
C ARG A 528 14.97 28.62 3.61
N LYS A 529 16.09 29.30 3.38
CA LYS A 529 16.33 30.65 3.91
C LYS A 529 15.23 31.58 3.41
N LYS A 530 15.01 31.61 2.10
CA LYS A 530 13.99 32.44 1.46
C LYS A 530 12.57 32.06 1.88
N ASN A 531 12.27 30.78 2.05
CA ASN A 531 10.96 30.34 2.58
C ASN A 531 10.72 30.90 3.98
N ARG A 532 11.70 30.79 4.89
CA ARG A 532 11.59 31.35 6.25
C ARG A 532 11.44 32.86 6.25
N GLU A 533 12.22 33.57 5.44
CA GLU A 533 12.18 35.04 5.30
C GLU A 533 10.85 35.54 4.76
N ARG A 534 10.12 34.72 4.00
CA ARG A 534 8.79 35.04 3.46
C ARG A 534 7.64 34.57 4.36
N GLY A 535 7.92 33.86 5.45
CA GLY A 535 6.89 33.27 6.31
C GLY A 535 6.32 31.93 5.82
N LEU A 536 6.87 31.37 4.74
CA LEU A 536 6.40 30.13 4.12
C LEU A 536 6.84 28.86 4.86
N ALA A 537 6.04 27.81 4.73
CA ALA A 537 6.44 26.44 5.00
C ALA A 537 7.53 25.97 4.01
N GLN A 538 8.14 24.82 4.30
CA GLN A 538 9.17 24.22 3.43
C GLN A 538 8.59 23.17 2.47
N TRP A 539 7.46 22.58 2.86
CA TRP A 539 6.66 21.62 2.12
C TRP A 539 5.23 21.65 2.69
N LEU A 540 4.26 21.09 1.97
CA LEU A 540 2.90 20.87 2.46
C LEU A 540 2.92 19.87 3.61
N ASP A 541 2.27 20.17 4.74
CA ASP A 541 2.22 19.22 5.85
C ASP A 541 1.52 17.91 5.41
N PRO A 542 2.10 16.72 5.62
CA PRO A 542 1.44 15.45 5.33
C PRO A 542 0.07 15.27 5.99
N LYS A 543 -0.26 16.01 7.05
CA LYS A 543 -1.59 16.00 7.68
C LYS A 543 -2.65 16.76 6.88
N ALA A 544 -2.28 17.45 5.81
CA ALA A 544 -3.23 18.12 4.94
C ALA A 544 -4.28 17.15 4.36
N PRO A 545 -5.53 17.60 4.15
CA PRO A 545 -6.63 16.80 3.61
C PRO A 545 -6.46 16.61 2.10
N VAL A 546 -5.51 15.76 1.72
CA VAL A 546 -5.19 15.55 0.30
C VAL A 546 -6.24 14.66 -0.36
N LEU A 547 -6.86 15.16 -1.44
CA LEU A 547 -7.89 14.44 -2.22
C LEU A 547 -7.43 13.04 -2.66
N ALA A 548 -6.21 12.93 -3.19
CA ALA A 548 -5.67 11.64 -3.64
C ALA A 548 -5.68 10.58 -2.52
N ARG A 549 -5.41 10.98 -1.28
CA ARG A 549 -5.42 10.07 -0.13
C ARG A 549 -6.81 9.50 0.12
N GLU A 550 -7.84 10.32 0.10
CA GLU A 550 -9.20 9.84 0.33
C GLU A 550 -9.73 9.04 -0.88
N LEU A 551 -9.37 9.41 -2.11
CA LEU A 551 -9.67 8.60 -3.30
C LEU A 551 -9.02 7.22 -3.23
N LYS A 552 -7.75 7.16 -2.82
CA LYS A 552 -7.04 5.89 -2.58
C LYS A 552 -7.76 5.04 -1.54
N HIS A 553 -8.21 5.64 -0.43
CA HIS A 553 -9.03 4.92 0.56
C HIS A 553 -10.36 4.43 -0.02
N ALA A 554 -10.94 5.16 -0.97
CA ALA A 554 -12.16 4.79 -1.68
C ALA A 554 -11.95 3.76 -2.82
N GLY A 555 -10.74 3.23 -2.99
CA GLY A 555 -10.41 2.16 -3.92
C GLY A 555 -9.78 2.61 -5.25
N TYR A 556 -9.51 3.91 -5.41
CA TYR A 556 -8.87 4.42 -6.62
C TYR A 556 -7.37 4.08 -6.66
N ALA A 557 -6.88 3.70 -7.82
CA ALA A 557 -5.47 3.86 -8.15
C ALA A 557 -5.17 5.36 -8.28
N THR A 558 -4.04 5.82 -7.73
CA THR A 558 -3.70 7.25 -7.69
C THR A 558 -2.33 7.54 -8.29
N GLY A 559 -2.27 8.44 -9.26
CA GLY A 559 -1.05 8.76 -10.01
C GLY A 559 -0.77 10.26 -10.09
N HIS A 560 0.50 10.66 -9.92
CA HIS A 560 0.94 12.05 -10.13
C HIS A 560 2.11 12.12 -11.12
N PHE A 561 1.89 12.75 -12.26
CA PHE A 561 2.87 12.88 -13.33
C PHE A 561 3.07 14.36 -13.66
N GLY A 562 4.27 14.89 -13.43
CA GLY A 562 4.59 16.29 -13.66
C GLY A 562 5.01 17.07 -12.42
N LYS A 563 5.03 18.40 -12.54
CA LYS A 563 5.43 19.35 -11.51
C LYS A 563 4.62 19.17 -10.23
N TRP A 564 5.29 18.87 -9.12
CA TRP A 564 4.67 18.73 -7.79
C TRP A 564 4.57 20.08 -7.07
N HIS A 565 5.73 20.70 -6.84
CA HIS A 565 5.93 22.04 -6.28
C HIS A 565 5.29 22.32 -4.92
N MET A 566 5.07 21.27 -4.14
CA MET A 566 4.59 21.33 -2.75
C MET A 566 5.64 20.78 -1.75
N GLY A 567 6.90 20.70 -2.16
CA GLY A 567 8.04 20.24 -1.35
C GLY A 567 9.05 19.45 -2.19
N GLY A 568 10.30 19.31 -1.72
CA GLY A 568 11.26 18.40 -2.35
C GLY A 568 12.16 19.02 -3.41
N GLN A 569 12.50 20.30 -3.24
CA GLN A 569 13.17 21.12 -4.26
C GLN A 569 14.38 21.86 -3.69
N ARG A 570 15.32 22.22 -4.56
CA ARG A 570 16.47 23.09 -4.24
C ARG A 570 17.35 22.53 -3.10
N ASP A 571 17.17 23.00 -1.86
CA ASP A 571 17.92 22.58 -0.65
C ASP A 571 17.05 21.83 0.39
N VAL A 572 15.89 21.31 -0.01
CA VAL A 572 14.87 20.71 0.85
C VAL A 572 14.70 19.20 0.55
N GLY A 573 15.75 18.41 0.82
CA GLY A 573 15.80 16.97 0.50
C GLY A 573 15.05 16.03 1.46
N GLU A 574 14.64 16.51 2.64
CA GLU A 574 13.88 15.76 3.64
C GLU A 574 12.35 15.89 3.47
N ALA A 575 11.90 16.63 2.45
CA ALA A 575 10.48 16.75 2.19
C ALA A 575 9.85 15.35 1.99
N PRO A 576 8.64 15.11 2.50
CA PRO A 576 7.95 13.84 2.28
C PRO A 576 7.79 13.54 0.78
N LEU A 577 7.97 12.28 0.40
CA LEU A 577 7.74 11.83 -0.98
C LEU A 577 6.28 12.06 -1.38
N ILE A 578 6.03 12.24 -2.68
CA ILE A 578 4.67 12.41 -3.23
C ILE A 578 3.74 11.27 -2.80
N THR A 579 4.28 10.04 -2.69
CA THR A 579 3.53 8.87 -2.24
C THR A 579 3.01 8.97 -0.80
N ARG A 580 3.61 9.81 0.06
CA ARG A 580 3.11 10.09 1.42
C ARG A 580 1.84 10.95 1.42
N TYR A 581 1.51 11.58 0.30
CA TYR A 581 0.30 12.37 0.13
C TYR A 581 -0.86 11.55 -0.48
N GLY A 582 -0.67 10.23 -0.64
CA GLY A 582 -1.73 9.33 -1.08
C GLY A 582 -1.72 9.00 -2.57
N PHE A 583 -0.60 9.23 -3.27
CA PHE A 583 -0.37 8.73 -4.64
C PHE A 583 0.33 7.37 -4.60
N ASP A 584 -0.15 6.40 -5.37
CA ASP A 584 0.48 5.09 -5.55
C ASP A 584 1.73 5.18 -6.43
N GLN A 585 1.65 5.98 -7.49
CA GLN A 585 2.75 6.21 -8.42
C GLN A 585 2.99 7.69 -8.64
N SER A 586 4.26 8.05 -8.84
CA SER A 586 4.62 9.41 -9.20
C SER A 586 5.86 9.50 -10.07
N LEU A 587 5.84 10.38 -11.07
CA LEU A 587 7.01 10.88 -11.78
C LEU A 587 6.96 12.41 -11.76
N THR A 588 7.96 13.07 -11.20
CA THR A 588 7.99 14.53 -11.09
C THR A 588 9.22 15.14 -11.72
N ASN A 589 9.32 16.47 -11.72
CA ASN A 589 10.48 17.21 -12.20
C ASN A 589 11.39 17.61 -11.02
N PHE A 590 12.20 18.67 -11.20
CA PHE A 590 13.07 19.19 -10.15
C PHE A 590 12.34 19.78 -8.92
N GLU A 591 11.01 19.91 -8.95
CA GLU A 591 10.18 20.49 -7.90
C GLU A 591 9.40 19.45 -7.08
N GLY A 592 9.94 18.23 -6.98
CA GLY A 592 9.44 17.16 -6.12
C GLY A 592 10.53 16.11 -5.84
N LEU A 593 10.21 15.12 -4.99
CA LEU A 593 11.09 13.98 -4.69
C LEU A 593 10.40 12.65 -5.01
N GLY A 594 11.20 11.61 -5.24
CA GLY A 594 10.78 10.32 -5.77
C GLY A 594 11.40 10.05 -7.14
N PRO A 595 10.79 9.20 -7.97
CA PRO A 595 11.15 9.09 -9.38
C PRO A 595 11.05 10.47 -10.06
N ARG A 596 12.11 10.87 -10.74
CA ARG A 596 12.20 12.18 -11.38
C ARG A 596 12.65 12.08 -12.82
N VAL A 597 12.09 12.94 -13.64
CA VAL A 597 12.64 13.30 -14.95
C VAL A 597 13.21 14.71 -14.86
N LEU A 598 14.52 14.84 -15.11
CA LEU A 598 15.23 16.12 -15.00
C LEU A 598 15.61 16.62 -16.39
N PRO A 599 15.33 17.90 -16.70
CA PRO A 599 15.55 18.41 -18.04
C PRO A 599 17.02 18.69 -18.32
N LEU A 600 17.45 18.26 -19.50
CA LEU A 600 18.62 18.74 -20.22
C LEU A 600 18.14 19.81 -21.20
N LYS A 601 18.81 20.95 -21.24
CA LYS A 601 18.67 21.91 -22.34
C LYS A 601 19.85 21.73 -23.28
N ASP A 602 19.59 21.90 -24.56
CA ASP A 602 20.46 21.41 -25.62
C ASP A 602 21.94 21.79 -25.54
N ALA A 603 22.65 20.92 -26.26
CA ALA A 603 24.01 20.85 -26.73
C ALA A 603 24.15 21.24 -28.22
N TYR A 604 23.21 22.01 -28.75
CA TYR A 604 22.97 22.12 -30.20
C TYR A 604 24.03 22.92 -30.97
N ASP A 605 24.84 23.72 -30.28
CA ASP A 605 25.98 24.44 -30.84
C ASP A 605 27.29 23.62 -30.78
N GLY A 606 27.19 22.30 -30.57
CA GLY A 606 28.33 21.42 -30.35
C GLY A 606 28.90 21.46 -28.92
N LYS A 607 28.29 22.23 -28.00
CA LYS A 607 28.65 22.22 -26.56
C LYS A 607 27.91 21.10 -25.82
N PRO A 608 28.38 20.66 -24.64
CA PRO A 608 27.66 19.66 -23.85
C PRO A 608 26.28 20.14 -23.35
N PRO A 609 25.28 19.25 -23.16
CA PRO A 609 23.96 19.64 -22.67
C PRO A 609 24.02 20.29 -21.30
N GLN A 610 23.26 21.37 -21.10
CA GLN A 610 23.19 22.04 -19.81
C GLN A 610 22.10 21.40 -18.93
N LYS A 611 22.50 20.91 -17.75
CA LYS A 611 21.55 20.44 -16.73
C LYS A 611 20.68 21.60 -16.24
N HIS A 612 19.36 21.37 -16.18
CA HIS A 612 18.41 22.30 -15.58
C HIS A 612 17.60 21.64 -14.47
N ASP A 613 18.30 21.16 -13.45
CA ASP A 613 17.69 20.47 -12.31
C ASP A 613 17.57 21.35 -11.06
N LEU A 614 18.10 22.58 -11.07
CA LEU A 614 18.13 23.49 -9.92
C LEU A 614 18.64 22.85 -8.63
N GLY A 615 19.59 21.92 -8.74
CA GLY A 615 20.18 21.16 -7.63
C GLY A 615 19.34 19.97 -7.15
N SER A 616 18.22 19.65 -7.79
CA SER A 616 17.36 18.51 -7.44
C SER A 616 18.12 17.19 -7.49
N ALA A 617 19.05 17.01 -8.45
CA ALA A 617 19.84 15.79 -8.55
C ALA A 617 20.66 15.49 -7.26
N ASN A 618 20.97 16.51 -6.47
CA ASN A 618 21.74 16.39 -5.23
C ASN A 618 20.87 16.09 -3.99
N LEU A 619 19.54 16.12 -4.11
CA LEU A 619 18.63 15.94 -2.96
C LEU A 619 18.41 14.48 -2.56
N GLY A 620 18.93 13.51 -3.31
CA GLY A 620 18.70 12.09 -3.08
C GLY A 620 17.23 11.67 -3.28
N HIS A 621 16.87 10.45 -2.86
CA HIS A 621 15.50 9.92 -2.84
C HIS A 621 14.81 9.69 -4.20
N GLY A 622 15.04 8.50 -4.77
CA GLY A 622 14.36 8.00 -5.98
C GLY A 622 15.22 8.09 -7.24
N PRO A 623 14.92 7.28 -8.29
CA PRO A 623 15.68 7.25 -9.53
C PRO A 623 15.51 8.55 -10.32
N ILE A 624 16.54 8.90 -11.09
CA ILE A 624 16.56 10.09 -11.97
C ILE A 624 16.71 9.61 -13.41
N ARG A 625 15.77 10.03 -14.27
CA ARG A 625 15.86 9.99 -15.73
C ARG A 625 16.22 11.38 -16.23
N TRP A 626 17.16 11.51 -17.15
CA TRP A 626 17.45 12.78 -17.81
C TRP A 626 16.79 12.76 -19.19
N GLU A 627 16.09 13.83 -19.54
CA GLU A 627 15.40 13.96 -20.82
C GLU A 627 15.63 15.35 -21.40
N ASP A 628 15.56 15.48 -22.71
CA ASP A 628 15.52 16.77 -23.38
C ASP A 628 14.30 17.58 -22.88
N ARG A 629 14.49 18.86 -22.54
CA ARG A 629 13.43 19.72 -21.99
C ARG A 629 12.20 19.77 -22.89
N SER A 630 12.36 19.65 -24.21
CA SER A 630 11.27 19.72 -25.19
C SER A 630 10.33 18.51 -25.16
N VAL A 631 10.75 17.38 -24.56
CA VAL A 631 9.98 16.12 -24.51
C VAL A 631 9.63 15.66 -23.08
N VAL A 632 9.87 16.50 -22.07
CA VAL A 632 9.56 16.17 -20.67
C VAL A 632 8.04 15.91 -20.48
N THR A 633 7.18 16.64 -21.18
CA THR A 633 5.73 16.39 -21.15
C THR A 633 5.36 15.01 -21.70
N ALA A 634 5.98 14.57 -22.79
CA ALA A 634 5.81 13.22 -23.34
C ALA A 634 6.28 12.13 -22.38
N ALA A 635 7.36 12.39 -21.64
CA ALA A 635 7.83 11.52 -20.57
C ALA A 635 6.78 11.36 -19.45
N PHE A 636 6.10 12.44 -19.05
CA PHE A 636 4.97 12.35 -18.10
C PHE A 636 3.77 11.59 -18.68
N VAL A 637 3.41 11.86 -19.93
CA VAL A 637 2.29 11.20 -20.63
C VAL A 637 2.54 9.69 -20.75
N LYS A 638 3.75 9.28 -21.13
CA LYS A 638 4.13 7.86 -21.24
C LYS A 638 3.95 7.12 -19.92
N ASP A 639 4.49 7.67 -18.84
CA ASP A 639 4.39 7.05 -17.52
C ASP A 639 2.92 7.08 -16.99
N ALA A 640 2.15 8.13 -17.31
CA ALA A 640 0.71 8.20 -17.01
C ALA A 640 -0.11 7.13 -17.76
N LEU A 641 0.18 6.87 -19.03
CA LEU A 641 -0.46 5.81 -19.83
C LEU A 641 -0.21 4.43 -19.22
N ASN A 642 1.05 4.15 -18.84
CA ASN A 642 1.39 2.89 -18.17
C ASN A 642 0.61 2.71 -16.86
N PHE A 643 0.43 3.79 -16.09
CA PHE A 643 -0.36 3.76 -14.86
C PHE A 643 -1.85 3.48 -15.14
N ILE A 644 -2.44 4.10 -16.16
CA ILE A 644 -3.82 3.87 -16.58
C ILE A 644 -4.02 2.39 -16.97
N ASP A 645 -3.12 1.84 -17.77
CA ASP A 645 -3.19 0.46 -18.22
C ASP A 645 -3.05 -0.55 -17.06
N GLN A 646 -2.23 -0.24 -16.05
CA GLN A 646 -2.11 -1.04 -14.82
C GLN A 646 -3.39 -0.97 -13.96
N ALA A 647 -4.00 0.21 -13.84
CA ALA A 647 -5.29 0.36 -13.15
C ALA A 647 -6.37 -0.49 -13.85
N GLU A 648 -6.41 -0.47 -15.19
CA GLU A 648 -7.33 -1.30 -15.98
C GLU A 648 -7.09 -2.82 -15.82
N ALA A 649 -5.82 -3.23 -15.79
CA ALA A 649 -5.43 -4.62 -15.57
C ALA A 649 -5.86 -5.11 -14.18
N THR A 650 -5.76 -4.25 -13.17
CA THR A 650 -6.09 -4.57 -11.77
C THR A 650 -7.54 -4.24 -11.38
N GLY A 651 -8.35 -3.72 -12.31
CA GLY A 651 -9.78 -3.47 -12.10
C GLY A 651 -10.13 -2.19 -11.33
N GLN A 652 -9.16 -1.30 -11.08
CA GLN A 652 -9.39 -0.09 -10.28
C GLN A 652 -9.81 1.11 -11.14
N PRO A 653 -10.73 1.98 -10.67
CA PRO A 653 -10.83 3.31 -11.22
C PRO A 653 -9.56 4.10 -10.84
N PHE A 654 -9.25 5.16 -11.59
CA PHE A 654 -8.04 5.93 -11.34
C PHE A 654 -8.27 7.44 -11.20
N TYR A 655 -7.45 8.05 -10.35
CA TYR A 655 -7.28 9.50 -10.25
C TYR A 655 -5.85 9.85 -10.66
N LEU A 656 -5.74 10.66 -11.71
CA LEU A 656 -4.47 11.03 -12.31
C LEU A 656 -4.31 12.54 -12.31
N ASN A 657 -3.25 13.03 -11.68
CA ASN A 657 -2.75 14.37 -11.95
C ASN A 657 -1.72 14.30 -13.08
N LEU A 658 -1.96 15.00 -14.18
CA LEU A 658 -0.98 15.24 -15.22
C LEU A 658 -0.66 16.73 -15.27
N TRP A 659 0.37 17.14 -14.57
CA TRP A 659 0.67 18.55 -14.33
C TRP A 659 1.96 18.95 -15.03
N PRO A 660 1.95 19.17 -16.35
CA PRO A 660 3.16 19.48 -17.10
C PRO A 660 3.84 20.73 -16.55
N ASP A 661 5.16 20.79 -16.71
CA ASP A 661 5.94 22.01 -16.49
C ASP A 661 5.78 22.97 -17.68
N ASP A 662 5.35 22.46 -18.82
CA ASP A 662 4.92 23.32 -19.92
C ASP A 662 3.65 24.08 -19.49
N VAL A 663 3.56 25.36 -19.77
CA VAL A 663 4.40 26.18 -20.67
C VAL A 663 5.39 27.07 -19.90
N HIS A 664 5.73 26.77 -18.65
CA HIS A 664 6.61 27.58 -17.81
C HIS A 664 8.03 27.71 -18.38
N SER A 665 8.63 28.89 -18.15
CA SER A 665 9.99 29.21 -18.56
C SER A 665 11.05 28.28 -17.94
N PRO A 666 12.19 28.10 -18.61
CA PRO A 666 12.53 28.66 -19.92
C PRO A 666 11.87 27.90 -21.06
N PHE A 667 11.44 28.66 -22.08
CA PHE A 667 10.72 28.13 -23.23
C PHE A 667 11.69 27.41 -24.16
N PHE A 668 11.51 26.10 -24.26
CA PHE A 668 12.46 25.23 -24.94
C PHE A 668 11.71 24.23 -25.83
N PRO A 669 11.16 24.69 -26.96
CA PRO A 669 10.39 23.84 -27.87
C PRO A 669 11.31 22.89 -28.65
N PRO A 670 10.76 21.86 -29.32
CA PRO A 670 11.52 21.02 -30.25
C PRO A 670 12.26 21.87 -31.29
N GLU A 671 13.46 21.44 -31.67
CA GLU A 671 14.37 22.18 -32.57
C GLU A 671 13.65 22.75 -33.82
N VAL A 672 12.95 21.89 -34.55
CA VAL A 672 12.22 22.28 -35.78
C VAL A 672 11.19 23.39 -35.51
N MET A 673 10.53 23.37 -34.35
CA MET A 673 9.58 24.43 -33.98
C MET A 673 10.30 25.70 -33.52
N ARG A 674 11.46 25.56 -32.86
CA ARG A 674 12.29 26.67 -32.38
C ARG A 674 12.86 27.47 -33.54
N ASP A 675 13.41 26.78 -34.53
CA ASP A 675 14.05 27.39 -35.71
C ASP A 675 13.02 28.09 -36.61
N ALA A 676 11.75 27.70 -36.50
CA ALA A 676 10.64 28.37 -37.18
C ALA A 676 10.17 29.65 -36.46
N THR A 677 10.76 30.01 -35.31
CA THR A 677 10.43 31.25 -34.57
C THR A 677 11.47 32.34 -34.83
N ASP A 678 11.10 33.59 -34.52
CA ASP A 678 12.04 34.71 -34.46
C ASP A 678 12.91 34.73 -33.18
N GLY A 679 12.85 33.66 -32.37
CA GLY A 679 13.54 33.55 -31.08
C GLY A 679 12.97 34.45 -29.98
N SER A 680 11.92 35.22 -30.25
CA SER A 680 11.30 36.06 -29.22
C SER A 680 10.68 35.21 -28.11
N LYS A 681 10.63 35.77 -26.91
CA LYS A 681 10.05 35.12 -25.72
C LYS A 681 8.65 34.55 -26.02
N ARG A 682 7.81 35.32 -26.71
CA ARG A 682 6.44 34.96 -27.07
C ARG A 682 6.39 33.89 -28.15
N ALA A 683 7.19 33.98 -29.20
CA ALA A 683 7.19 32.97 -30.25
C ALA A 683 7.68 31.61 -29.72
N LEU A 684 8.73 31.60 -28.88
CA LEU A 684 9.19 30.39 -28.20
C LEU A 684 8.13 29.80 -27.26
N TYR A 685 7.44 30.64 -26.49
CA TYR A 685 6.31 30.22 -25.66
C TYR A 685 5.22 29.53 -26.48
N TYR A 686 4.81 30.12 -27.59
CA TYR A 686 3.81 29.55 -28.49
C TYR A 686 4.25 28.23 -29.14
N ALA A 687 5.53 28.09 -29.48
CA ALA A 687 6.08 26.82 -29.94
C ALA A 687 6.03 25.74 -28.84
N VAL A 688 6.31 26.08 -27.57
CA VAL A 688 6.18 25.14 -26.44
C VAL A 688 4.71 24.78 -26.21
N LEU A 689 3.79 25.76 -26.27
CA LEU A 689 2.35 25.52 -26.15
C LEU A 689 1.85 24.52 -27.20
N LYS A 690 2.26 24.70 -28.47
CA LYS A 690 1.94 23.77 -29.56
C LYS A 690 2.53 22.38 -29.31
N ALA A 691 3.80 22.29 -28.92
CA ALA A 691 4.45 21.02 -28.64
C ALA A 691 3.81 20.28 -27.46
N MET A 692 3.41 21.00 -26.41
CA MET A 692 2.71 20.43 -25.26
C MET A 692 1.35 19.85 -25.67
N ASP A 693 0.55 20.59 -26.44
CA ASP A 693 -0.74 20.09 -26.95
C ASP A 693 -0.58 18.80 -27.76
N GLN A 694 0.43 18.73 -28.64
CA GLN A 694 0.76 17.52 -29.41
C GLN A 694 1.14 16.34 -28.51
N GLN A 695 1.95 16.59 -27.48
CA GLN A 695 2.39 15.55 -26.53
C GLN A 695 1.22 15.03 -25.67
N LEU A 696 0.28 15.89 -25.28
CA LEU A 696 -0.94 15.50 -24.57
C LEU A 696 -1.91 14.67 -25.44
N GLY A 697 -1.85 14.84 -26.77
CA GLY A 697 -2.68 14.11 -27.73
C GLY A 697 -2.66 12.59 -27.52
N ALA A 698 -1.50 12.00 -27.21
CA ALA A 698 -1.38 10.56 -26.96
C ALA A 698 -2.23 10.09 -25.75
N LEU A 699 -2.30 10.87 -24.68
CA LEU A 699 -3.18 10.57 -23.55
C LEU A 699 -4.65 10.68 -23.96
N PHE A 700 -5.01 11.78 -24.62
CA PHE A 700 -6.40 12.03 -24.99
C PHE A 700 -6.92 10.99 -25.97
N ASP A 701 -6.11 10.58 -26.94
CA ASP A 701 -6.46 9.53 -27.91
C ASP A 701 -6.60 8.16 -27.23
N ARG A 702 -5.73 7.80 -26.27
CA ARG A 702 -5.88 6.53 -25.51
C ARG A 702 -7.23 6.46 -24.79
N ILE A 703 -7.64 7.55 -24.13
CA ILE A 703 -8.93 7.60 -23.42
C ILE A 703 -10.08 7.60 -24.40
N ARG A 704 -10.00 8.38 -25.48
CA ARG A 704 -11.10 8.57 -26.43
C ARG A 704 -11.34 7.40 -27.36
N ASN A 705 -10.31 6.64 -27.72
CA ASN A 705 -10.41 5.53 -28.66
C ASN A 705 -10.75 4.20 -27.98
N ASP A 706 -10.76 4.16 -26.65
CA ASP A 706 -11.19 3.01 -25.86
C ASP A 706 -12.60 3.23 -25.33
N ALA A 707 -13.56 2.38 -25.70
CA ALA A 707 -14.97 2.55 -25.34
C ALA A 707 -15.19 2.54 -23.82
N LYS A 708 -14.44 1.72 -23.06
CA LYS A 708 -14.60 1.62 -21.61
C LYS A 708 -14.04 2.87 -20.93
N LEU A 709 -12.87 3.34 -21.34
CA LEU A 709 -12.29 4.57 -20.80
C LEU A 709 -13.08 5.80 -21.21
N LYS A 710 -13.46 5.94 -22.48
CA LYS A 710 -14.27 7.06 -22.98
C LYS A 710 -15.57 7.22 -22.22
N ASN A 711 -16.24 6.10 -21.91
CA ASN A 711 -17.54 6.14 -21.25
C ASN A 711 -17.48 6.39 -19.75
N ASN A 712 -16.31 6.28 -19.14
CA ASN A 712 -16.15 6.35 -17.69
C ASN A 712 -14.98 7.24 -17.22
N THR A 713 -14.54 8.21 -18.03
CA THR A 713 -13.42 9.11 -17.65
C THR A 713 -13.82 10.56 -17.77
N LEU A 714 -13.60 11.31 -16.69
CA LEU A 714 -13.70 12.76 -16.63
C LEU A 714 -12.30 13.37 -16.78
N ILE A 715 -12.09 14.22 -17.78
CA ILE A 715 -10.86 14.99 -17.97
C ILE A 715 -11.16 16.46 -17.65
N LEU A 716 -10.40 17.04 -16.73
CA LEU A 716 -10.44 18.47 -16.41
C LEU A 716 -9.12 19.10 -16.85
N ILE A 717 -9.18 20.22 -17.57
CA ILE A 717 -7.99 20.93 -18.05
C ILE A 717 -8.06 22.37 -17.59
N ALA A 718 -7.05 22.83 -16.85
CA ALA A 718 -6.91 24.22 -16.46
C ALA A 718 -5.44 24.64 -16.34
N SER A 719 -5.18 25.93 -16.11
CA SER A 719 -3.86 26.43 -15.71
C SER A 719 -3.79 26.81 -14.24
N ASP A 720 -2.61 26.70 -13.62
CA ASP A 720 -2.39 26.99 -12.20
C ASP A 720 -2.26 28.47 -11.84
N ASN A 721 -2.03 29.34 -12.83
CA ASN A 721 -2.08 30.79 -12.72
C ASN A 721 -2.07 31.44 -14.11
N GLY A 722 -2.22 32.77 -14.15
CA GLY A 722 -2.05 33.56 -15.36
C GLY A 722 -0.66 33.45 -16.02
N PRO A 723 -0.47 34.05 -17.21
CA PRO A 723 0.74 33.88 -18.00
C PRO A 723 1.91 34.68 -17.44
N GLU A 724 3.13 34.24 -17.73
CA GLU A 724 4.31 35.07 -17.51
C GLU A 724 4.29 36.31 -18.43
N THR A 725 4.55 37.51 -17.88
CA THR A 725 4.57 38.76 -18.65
C THR A 725 5.48 38.67 -19.87
N GLY A 726 4.95 39.01 -21.05
CA GLY A 726 5.68 38.98 -22.32
C GLY A 726 5.80 37.61 -22.98
N ALA A 727 5.28 36.54 -22.36
CA ALA A 727 5.14 35.21 -22.98
C ALA A 727 3.71 35.04 -23.52
N GLY A 728 2.82 34.43 -22.74
CA GLY A 728 1.39 34.24 -23.06
C GLY A 728 0.52 35.48 -22.88
N LEU A 729 -0.78 35.28 -23.07
CA LEU A 729 -1.81 36.31 -23.06
C LEU A 729 -2.99 35.92 -22.17
N ALA A 730 -3.58 36.93 -21.52
CA ALA A 730 -4.80 36.79 -20.75
C ALA A 730 -5.92 37.70 -21.28
N ASN A 731 -5.88 38.10 -22.56
CA ASN A 731 -6.80 39.09 -23.10
C ASN A 731 -8.26 38.63 -22.98
N PRO A 732 -9.21 39.53 -22.68
CA PRO A 732 -9.06 40.96 -22.37
C PRO A 732 -8.80 41.24 -20.87
N LEU A 733 -8.45 40.23 -20.08
CA LEU A 733 -8.29 40.32 -18.64
C LEU A 733 -7.04 41.13 -18.26
N ARG A 734 -7.14 41.92 -17.19
CA ARG A 734 -6.03 42.72 -16.68
C ARG A 734 -5.06 41.88 -15.86
N GLY A 735 -3.78 42.14 -16.03
CA GLY A 735 -2.72 41.54 -15.24
C GLY A 735 -2.25 40.17 -15.73
N ALA A 736 -1.31 39.60 -14.97
CA ALA A 736 -0.55 38.43 -15.35
C ALA A 736 -0.16 37.61 -14.11
N LYS A 737 0.65 36.57 -14.28
CA LYS A 737 1.27 35.83 -13.17
C LYS A 737 1.77 36.80 -12.10
N THR A 738 1.58 36.41 -10.84
CA THR A 738 1.87 37.18 -9.62
C THR A 738 0.85 38.27 -9.25
N TRP A 739 -0.08 38.67 -10.14
CA TRP A 739 -1.04 39.76 -9.90
C TRP A 739 -2.41 39.26 -9.46
N LEU A 740 -3.11 39.98 -8.58
CA LEU A 740 -4.45 39.57 -8.11
C LEU A 740 -5.58 39.90 -9.10
N TYR A 741 -5.27 40.69 -10.13
CA TYR A 741 -6.16 41.00 -11.24
C TYR A 741 -6.60 39.74 -12.01
N GLU A 742 -7.68 39.85 -12.79
CA GLU A 742 -8.33 38.70 -13.44
C GLU A 742 -7.35 37.88 -14.27
N GLY A 743 -6.45 38.50 -15.04
CA GLY A 743 -5.46 37.82 -15.86
C GLY A 743 -4.39 37.05 -15.07
N GLY A 744 -4.28 37.26 -13.76
CA GLY A 744 -3.38 36.49 -12.88
C GLY A 744 -4.05 35.31 -12.17
N VAL A 745 -5.36 35.39 -11.88
CA VAL A 745 -6.09 34.38 -11.07
C VAL A 745 -7.23 33.67 -11.79
N ARG A 746 -7.69 34.18 -12.93
CA ARG A 746 -8.71 33.52 -13.77
C ARG A 746 -8.01 32.61 -14.78
N SER A 747 -8.52 31.40 -14.88
CA SER A 747 -7.91 30.31 -15.64
C SER A 747 -8.97 29.70 -16.56
N PRO A 748 -8.61 29.25 -17.78
CA PRO A 748 -9.55 28.52 -18.62
C PRO A 748 -9.81 27.17 -17.95
N LEU A 749 -11.05 26.70 -17.98
CA LEU A 749 -11.39 25.34 -17.55
C LEU A 749 -12.17 24.63 -18.65
N ILE A 750 -11.71 23.44 -19.01
CA ILE A 750 -12.42 22.51 -19.91
C ILE A 750 -12.76 21.27 -19.10
N VAL A 751 -14.01 20.82 -19.21
CA VAL A 751 -14.48 19.56 -18.64
C VAL A 751 -14.93 18.66 -19.78
N TRP A 752 -14.26 17.53 -19.96
CA TRP A 752 -14.56 16.54 -20.98
C TRP A 752 -14.93 15.21 -20.32
N GLY A 753 -15.93 14.54 -20.89
CA GLY A 753 -16.44 13.27 -20.37
C GLY A 753 -17.77 13.00 -21.05
N PRO A 754 -17.79 12.64 -22.35
CA PRO A 754 -18.97 12.73 -23.21
C PRO A 754 -20.14 11.87 -22.74
N SER A 755 -19.87 10.80 -21.99
CA SER A 755 -20.89 9.92 -21.40
C SER A 755 -21.24 10.29 -19.95
N LEU A 756 -20.52 11.24 -19.34
CA LEU A 756 -20.70 11.70 -17.96
C LEU A 756 -21.35 13.09 -17.87
N ILE A 757 -21.05 13.98 -18.81
CA ILE A 757 -21.66 15.31 -18.91
C ILE A 757 -23.07 15.22 -19.51
N ASN A 758 -23.89 16.23 -19.27
CA ASN A 758 -25.16 16.41 -19.95
C ASN A 758 -24.91 16.53 -21.48
N PRO A 759 -25.49 15.66 -22.32
CA PRO A 759 -25.28 15.72 -23.77
C PRO A 759 -25.66 17.07 -24.39
N LYS A 760 -26.61 17.80 -23.80
CA LYS A 760 -27.01 19.15 -24.26
C LYS A 760 -25.98 20.23 -23.96
N ALA A 761 -25.02 19.95 -23.07
CA ALA A 761 -23.94 20.86 -22.73
C ALA A 761 -22.65 20.60 -23.52
N ALA A 762 -22.56 19.48 -24.26
CA ALA A 762 -21.39 19.17 -25.07
C ALA A 762 -21.16 20.24 -26.16
N GLY A 763 -19.90 20.66 -26.31
CA GLY A 763 -19.46 21.75 -27.20
C GLY A 763 -19.82 23.16 -26.72
N THR A 764 -20.55 23.31 -25.61
CA THR A 764 -21.03 24.61 -25.13
C THR A 764 -20.02 25.34 -24.24
N THR A 765 -20.28 26.63 -24.02
CA THR A 765 -19.54 27.48 -23.08
C THR A 765 -20.45 27.90 -21.95
N ASN A 766 -20.08 27.58 -20.71
CA ASN A 766 -20.65 28.16 -19.51
C ASN A 766 -19.85 29.43 -19.14
N ASN A 767 -20.49 30.58 -19.37
CA ASN A 767 -19.94 31.90 -19.08
C ASN A 767 -20.64 32.62 -17.92
N THR A 768 -21.44 31.90 -17.13
CA THR A 768 -22.25 32.48 -16.04
C THR A 768 -21.85 31.94 -14.68
N SER A 769 -21.53 30.65 -14.58
CA SER A 769 -21.17 30.02 -13.31
C SER A 769 -19.75 30.41 -12.90
N VAL A 770 -19.56 30.77 -11.62
CA VAL A 770 -18.26 31.04 -11.00
C VAL A 770 -17.81 29.82 -10.20
N LEU A 771 -16.59 29.35 -10.46
CA LEU A 771 -15.98 28.19 -9.78
C LEU A 771 -14.51 28.46 -9.47
N SER A 772 -13.93 27.69 -8.56
CA SER A 772 -12.50 27.74 -8.24
C SER A 772 -11.86 26.37 -8.08
N ALA A 773 -10.52 26.33 -7.98
CA ALA A 773 -9.78 25.10 -7.75
C ALA A 773 -10.16 24.38 -6.44
N LEU A 774 -10.59 25.13 -5.41
CA LEU A 774 -11.17 24.56 -4.17
C LEU A 774 -12.47 23.81 -4.46
N ASP A 775 -13.30 24.37 -5.34
CA ASP A 775 -14.61 23.81 -5.69
C ASP A 775 -14.44 22.57 -6.58
N LEU A 776 -13.41 22.52 -7.45
CA LEU A 776 -13.03 21.29 -8.15
C LEU A 776 -12.67 20.19 -7.17
N ASN A 777 -11.81 20.48 -6.19
CA ASN A 777 -11.46 19.51 -5.14
C ASN A 777 -12.70 18.98 -4.43
N ARG A 778 -13.57 19.89 -3.94
CA ARG A 778 -14.79 19.51 -3.23
C ARG A 778 -15.75 18.70 -4.12
N SER A 779 -15.93 19.09 -5.37
CA SER A 779 -16.86 18.42 -6.30
C SER A 779 -16.37 17.03 -6.69
N LEU A 780 -15.06 16.80 -6.74
CA LEU A 780 -14.50 15.47 -7.06
C LEU A 780 -14.84 14.42 -5.99
N TYR A 781 -15.01 14.79 -4.73
CA TYR A 781 -15.54 13.84 -3.72
C TYR A 781 -16.93 13.33 -4.10
N SER A 782 -17.84 14.22 -4.51
CA SER A 782 -19.20 13.86 -4.92
C SER A 782 -19.21 13.06 -6.22
N LEU A 783 -18.43 13.48 -7.22
CA LEU A 783 -18.35 12.80 -8.51
C LEU A 783 -17.77 11.38 -8.42
N THR A 784 -16.92 11.12 -7.42
CA THR A 784 -16.31 9.80 -7.20
C THR A 784 -17.00 8.98 -6.12
N GLY A 785 -18.09 9.51 -5.52
CA GLY A 785 -18.76 8.90 -4.37
C GLY A 785 -17.80 8.60 -3.22
N THR A 786 -16.87 9.52 -2.95
CA THR A 786 -15.85 9.41 -1.92
C THR A 786 -16.24 10.24 -0.71
N GLU A 787 -16.14 9.65 0.47
CA GLU A 787 -16.43 10.35 1.73
C GLU A 787 -15.47 11.52 1.94
N LEU A 788 -15.99 12.60 2.51
CA LEU A 788 -15.17 13.75 2.89
C LEU A 788 -14.23 13.38 4.05
N PRO A 789 -13.04 14.01 4.13
CA PRO A 789 -12.12 13.80 5.24
C PRO A 789 -12.78 14.16 6.57
N GLN A 790 -12.78 13.21 7.51
CA GLN A 790 -13.39 13.42 8.83
C GLN A 790 -12.69 14.55 9.60
N ARG A 791 -13.48 15.35 10.32
CA ARG A 791 -12.99 16.45 11.20
C ARG A 791 -12.18 17.52 10.47
N VAL A 792 -12.34 17.66 9.17
CA VAL A 792 -11.73 18.72 8.37
C VAL A 792 -12.82 19.51 7.65
N GLN A 793 -12.78 20.84 7.78
CA GLN A 793 -13.61 21.73 6.99
C GLN A 793 -12.88 22.09 5.70
N LEU A 794 -13.51 21.80 4.56
CA LEU A 794 -13.05 22.27 3.24
C LEU A 794 -13.57 23.70 3.00
N ASP A 795 -12.80 24.50 2.27
CA ASP A 795 -13.18 25.86 1.86
C ASP A 795 -13.92 25.87 0.50
N GLY A 796 -13.85 24.77 -0.26
CA GLY A 796 -14.55 24.58 -1.53
C GLY A 796 -16.02 24.20 -1.38
N GLU A 797 -16.83 24.60 -2.35
CA GLU A 797 -18.25 24.24 -2.48
C GLU A 797 -18.44 23.11 -3.50
N ASP A 798 -19.52 22.34 -3.32
CA ASP A 798 -19.86 21.25 -4.24
C ASP A 798 -20.61 21.79 -5.46
N LEU A 799 -19.97 21.71 -6.62
CA LEU A 799 -20.49 22.18 -7.90
C LEU A 799 -20.44 21.06 -8.95
N ALA A 800 -20.52 19.80 -8.52
CA ALA A 800 -20.49 18.62 -9.40
C ALA A 800 -21.51 18.71 -10.54
N ASP A 801 -22.76 19.08 -10.25
CA ASP A 801 -23.81 19.23 -11.27
C ASP A 801 -23.53 20.38 -12.26
N THR A 802 -22.88 21.46 -11.80
CA THR A 802 -22.44 22.53 -12.70
C THR A 802 -21.32 22.05 -13.61
N LEU A 803 -20.32 21.32 -13.09
CA LEU A 803 -19.23 20.74 -13.87
C LEU A 803 -19.75 19.76 -14.94
N LEU A 804 -20.79 18.98 -14.62
CA LEU A 804 -21.42 18.05 -15.56
C LEU A 804 -22.46 18.71 -16.48
N GLY A 805 -22.67 20.02 -16.42
CA GLY A 805 -23.64 20.72 -17.25
C GLY A 805 -25.11 20.37 -16.94
N LYS A 806 -25.38 19.80 -15.77
CA LYS A 806 -26.72 19.52 -15.24
C LYS A 806 -27.33 20.75 -14.57
N ALA A 807 -26.49 21.65 -14.08
CA ALA A 807 -26.86 22.93 -13.49
C ALA A 807 -25.99 24.09 -14.01
N LYS A 808 -26.36 25.32 -13.65
CA LYS A 808 -25.57 26.55 -13.91
C LYS A 808 -25.29 27.33 -12.62
N GLN A 809 -25.31 26.65 -11.48
CA GLN A 809 -25.10 27.28 -10.18
C GLN A 809 -23.64 27.73 -10.03
N SER A 810 -23.45 28.91 -9.46
CA SER A 810 -22.15 29.41 -9.01
C SER A 810 -21.90 28.99 -7.57
N ARG A 811 -20.63 29.00 -7.16
CA ARG A 811 -20.30 29.10 -5.72
C ARG A 811 -21.00 30.32 -5.10
N GLN A 812 -21.42 30.20 -3.85
CA GLN A 812 -22.16 31.22 -3.13
C GLN A 812 -21.25 32.12 -2.29
N ALA A 813 -20.28 31.53 -1.58
CA ALA A 813 -19.34 32.26 -0.76
C ALA A 813 -18.34 33.05 -1.63
N PRO A 814 -17.92 34.25 -1.21
CA PRO A 814 -16.88 34.98 -1.92
C PRO A 814 -15.58 34.16 -2.02
N LEU A 815 -14.82 34.41 -3.08
CA LEU A 815 -13.42 34.01 -3.16
C LEU A 815 -12.55 35.13 -2.62
N PHE A 816 -11.50 34.77 -1.88
CA PHE A 816 -10.52 35.71 -1.38
C PHE A 816 -9.11 35.34 -1.86
N TRP A 817 -8.28 36.36 -2.02
CA TRP A 817 -6.87 36.18 -2.33
C TRP A 817 -6.00 37.09 -1.49
N ARG A 818 -4.80 36.61 -1.23
CA ARG A 818 -3.69 37.36 -0.64
C ARG A 818 -2.54 37.38 -1.62
N ARG A 819 -1.96 38.55 -1.84
CA ARG A 819 -0.79 38.75 -2.69
C ARG A 819 0.39 37.93 -2.18
N PRO A 820 1.21 37.33 -3.08
CA PRO A 820 2.44 36.69 -2.65
C PRO A 820 3.37 37.71 -1.95
N PRO A 821 3.93 37.39 -0.77
CA PRO A 821 4.66 38.35 0.06
C PRO A 821 5.89 38.95 -0.63
N ASP A 822 6.46 38.26 -1.63
CA ASP A 822 7.65 38.69 -2.39
C ASP A 822 7.35 39.20 -3.81
N ARG A 823 6.10 39.62 -4.09
CA ARG A 823 5.64 40.10 -5.40
C ARG A 823 4.79 41.39 -5.30
N PRO A 824 5.39 42.57 -5.03
CA PRO A 824 4.65 43.82 -4.84
C PRO A 824 4.05 44.46 -6.10
N GLY A 825 4.24 43.86 -7.29
CA GLY A 825 3.93 44.51 -8.57
C GLY A 825 5.05 45.45 -9.01
N THR A 826 4.76 46.31 -9.99
CA THR A 826 5.70 47.34 -10.48
C THR A 826 5.43 48.67 -9.79
N ARG A 827 6.29 49.68 -9.99
CA ARG A 827 6.03 51.04 -9.48
C ARG A 827 4.83 51.71 -10.17
N GLU A 828 4.67 51.42 -11.47
CA GLU A 828 3.62 51.99 -12.31
C GLU A 828 2.26 51.31 -12.06
N GLU A 829 2.28 50.02 -11.72
CA GLU A 829 1.10 49.23 -11.41
C GLU A 829 1.37 48.38 -10.15
N PRO A 830 1.25 49.00 -8.95
CA PRO A 830 1.40 48.27 -7.69
C PRO A 830 0.28 47.25 -7.57
N ASN A 831 0.64 46.03 -7.18
CA ASN A 831 -0.31 44.93 -7.08
C ASN A 831 -1.03 45.02 -5.72
N PRO A 832 -2.37 44.99 -5.68
CA PRO A 832 -3.11 45.04 -4.41
C PRO A 832 -2.75 43.86 -3.50
N ASP A 833 -2.79 44.09 -2.18
CA ASP A 833 -2.42 43.06 -1.20
C ASP A 833 -3.50 42.01 -0.99
N LEU A 834 -4.77 42.43 -1.04
CA LEU A 834 -5.93 41.60 -0.78
C LEU A 834 -6.97 41.79 -1.89
N ALA A 835 -7.65 40.70 -2.25
CA ALA A 835 -8.74 40.75 -3.22
C ALA A 835 -9.93 39.87 -2.80
N ALA A 836 -11.12 40.24 -3.24
CA ALA A 836 -12.33 39.43 -3.09
C ALA A 836 -13.14 39.38 -4.39
N ARG A 837 -13.81 38.25 -4.66
CA ARG A 837 -14.76 38.07 -5.77
C ARG A 837 -16.07 37.57 -5.18
N ALA A 838 -17.13 38.35 -5.32
CA ALA A 838 -18.46 38.05 -4.80
C ALA A 838 -19.52 38.32 -5.88
N GLY A 839 -20.11 37.26 -6.44
CA GLY A 839 -20.96 37.37 -7.62
C GLY A 839 -20.19 38.03 -8.77
N LYS A 840 -20.77 39.08 -9.36
CA LYS A 840 -20.15 39.86 -10.44
C LYS A 840 -19.09 40.87 -9.98
N TRP A 841 -18.94 41.10 -8.68
CA TRP A 841 -18.06 42.12 -8.13
C TRP A 841 -16.66 41.59 -7.85
N LYS A 842 -15.64 42.34 -8.25
CA LYS A 842 -14.24 42.12 -7.91
C LYS A 842 -13.71 43.32 -7.11
N PHE A 843 -13.18 43.05 -5.92
CA PHE A 843 -12.76 44.06 -4.95
C PHE A 843 -11.26 43.91 -4.63
N TYR A 844 -10.59 45.03 -4.39
CA TYR A 844 -9.17 45.09 -4.02
C TYR A 844 -8.90 46.10 -2.90
N MET A 845 -7.89 45.80 -2.09
CA MET A 845 -7.34 46.73 -1.10
C MET A 845 -5.88 46.39 -0.75
N ASN A 846 -5.18 47.35 -0.16
CA ASN A 846 -3.88 47.13 0.49
C ASN A 846 -4.04 46.72 1.96
N TYR A 847 -2.98 46.20 2.59
CA TYR A 847 -3.01 45.83 4.01
C TYR A 847 -3.29 47.01 4.95
N ASP A 848 -2.84 48.21 4.57
CA ASP A 848 -3.11 49.46 5.30
C ASP A 848 -4.52 50.02 5.03
N GLN A 849 -5.36 49.24 4.35
CA GLN A 849 -6.73 49.55 3.98
C GLN A 849 -6.88 50.69 2.96
N THR A 850 -5.79 51.08 2.30
CA THR A 850 -5.80 52.02 1.17
C THR A 850 -5.99 51.29 -0.16
N GLY A 851 -5.97 52.05 -1.26
CA GLY A 851 -5.96 51.48 -2.61
C GLY A 851 -7.25 50.75 -2.99
N ILE A 852 -8.40 51.20 -2.47
CA ILE A 852 -9.69 50.55 -2.70
C ILE A 852 -10.09 50.60 -4.17
N GLN A 853 -10.38 49.43 -4.74
CA GLN A 853 -10.92 49.30 -6.08
C GLN A 853 -12.09 48.32 -6.10
N LEU A 854 -13.08 48.59 -6.95
CA LEU A 854 -14.24 47.73 -7.14
C LEU A 854 -14.63 47.72 -8.63
N TYR A 855 -14.78 46.54 -9.22
CA TYR A 855 -15.14 46.37 -10.63
C TYR A 855 -16.35 45.44 -10.78
N ASP A 856 -17.26 45.78 -11.69
CA ASP A 856 -18.33 44.92 -12.15
C ASP A 856 -17.85 44.11 -13.36
N LEU A 857 -17.48 42.84 -13.17
CA LEU A 857 -16.86 42.05 -14.23
C LEU A 857 -17.84 41.60 -15.33
N GLU A 858 -19.15 41.79 -15.16
CA GLU A 858 -20.11 41.58 -16.25
C GLU A 858 -20.07 42.72 -17.27
N GLN A 859 -19.67 43.91 -16.83
CA GLN A 859 -19.59 45.12 -17.68
C GLN A 859 -18.15 45.51 -18.04
N ASP A 860 -17.19 45.18 -17.16
CA ASP A 860 -15.79 45.59 -17.25
C ASP A 860 -14.87 44.46 -16.80
N VAL A 861 -14.81 43.41 -17.62
CA VAL A 861 -13.93 42.25 -17.38
C VAL A 861 -12.43 42.63 -17.45
N SER A 862 -12.11 43.77 -18.06
CA SER A 862 -10.75 44.33 -18.17
C SER A 862 -10.36 45.22 -16.99
N GLU A 863 -11.25 45.41 -16.01
CA GLU A 863 -10.96 46.12 -14.75
C GLU A 863 -10.38 47.53 -14.97
N THR A 864 -11.03 48.28 -15.87
CA THR A 864 -10.61 49.61 -16.32
C THR A 864 -11.38 50.75 -15.64
N ARG A 865 -12.59 50.48 -15.12
CA ARG A 865 -13.48 51.47 -14.52
C ARG A 865 -13.74 51.14 -13.06
N ASN A 866 -12.95 51.72 -12.17
CA ASN A 866 -13.14 51.58 -10.73
C ASN A 866 -14.46 52.23 -10.27
N GLN A 867 -15.37 51.42 -9.71
CA GLN A 867 -16.69 51.82 -9.25
C GLN A 867 -16.81 51.98 -7.72
N ALA A 868 -15.70 51.91 -6.97
CA ALA A 868 -15.73 51.92 -5.51
C ALA A 868 -16.49 53.11 -4.92
N ALA A 869 -16.30 54.30 -5.50
CA ALA A 869 -16.97 55.54 -5.06
C ALA A 869 -18.50 55.52 -5.28
N GLN A 870 -19.00 54.72 -6.23
CA GLN A 870 -20.44 54.61 -6.51
C GLN A 870 -21.14 53.56 -5.64
N HIS A 871 -20.39 52.69 -4.94
CA HIS A 871 -20.95 51.58 -4.16
C HIS A 871 -20.34 51.48 -2.74
N PRO A 872 -20.46 52.53 -1.89
CA PRO A 872 -19.79 52.59 -0.60
C PRO A 872 -20.20 51.48 0.39
N ASP A 873 -21.49 51.10 0.44
CA ASP A 873 -21.96 50.04 1.33
C ASP A 873 -21.42 48.66 0.93
N LEU A 874 -21.34 48.41 -0.37
CA LEU A 874 -20.76 47.19 -0.93
C LEU A 874 -19.26 47.10 -0.64
N VAL A 875 -18.53 48.21 -0.84
CA VAL A 875 -17.12 48.33 -0.49
C VAL A 875 -16.91 48.00 0.98
N LYS A 876 -17.66 48.63 1.90
CA LYS A 876 -17.56 48.37 3.34
C LYS A 876 -17.76 46.89 3.67
N ARG A 877 -18.76 46.25 3.07
CA ARG A 877 -19.06 44.83 3.29
C ARG A 877 -17.94 43.90 2.79
N LEU A 878 -17.42 44.14 1.58
CA LEU A 878 -16.35 43.30 1.02
C LEU A 878 -15.01 43.54 1.71
N GLN A 879 -14.72 44.78 2.10
CA GLN A 879 -13.57 45.16 2.91
C GLN A 879 -13.59 44.41 4.25
N GLN A 880 -14.72 44.44 4.98
CA GLN A 880 -14.85 43.73 6.25
C GLN A 880 -14.63 42.22 6.06
N ALA A 881 -15.27 41.62 5.04
CA ALA A 881 -15.18 40.19 4.78
C ALA A 881 -13.74 39.73 4.45
N VAL A 882 -12.99 40.49 3.63
CA VAL A 882 -11.61 40.12 3.29
C VAL A 882 -10.65 40.34 4.46
N ILE A 883 -10.87 41.36 5.30
CA ILE A 883 -10.09 41.57 6.53
C ILE A 883 -10.31 40.41 7.50
N GLU A 884 -11.56 40.02 7.75
CA GLU A 884 -11.91 38.90 8.62
C GLU A 884 -11.27 37.61 8.14
N TRP A 885 -11.45 37.27 6.86
CA TRP A 885 -10.81 36.11 6.23
C TRP A 885 -9.28 36.15 6.40
N ASN A 886 -8.66 37.28 6.09
CA ASN A 886 -7.21 37.44 6.16
C ASN A 886 -6.67 37.29 7.58
N SER A 887 -7.38 37.82 8.58
CA SER A 887 -7.01 37.78 9.99
C SER A 887 -7.09 36.37 10.59
N GLY A 888 -7.96 35.51 10.04
CA GLY A 888 -8.08 34.10 10.44
C GLY A 888 -6.98 33.19 9.89
N LEU A 889 -6.06 33.72 9.07
CA LEU A 889 -5.02 32.96 8.41
C LEU A 889 -3.63 33.30 8.97
N PRO A 890 -2.66 32.34 8.95
CA PRO A 890 -1.29 32.61 9.36
C PRO A 890 -0.68 33.83 8.65
N ALA A 891 -0.02 34.70 9.42
CA ALA A 891 0.73 35.83 8.87
C ALA A 891 1.98 35.40 8.09
N ASP A 892 2.33 36.18 7.08
CA ASP A 892 3.52 36.03 6.23
C ASP A 892 4.22 37.39 6.04
N ALA A 893 5.31 37.42 5.28
CA ALA A 893 6.11 38.64 5.14
C ALA A 893 5.43 39.79 4.34
N GLY A 894 4.22 39.58 3.83
CA GLY A 894 3.39 40.65 3.27
C GLY A 894 2.76 41.51 4.36
N ASP A 895 2.51 40.95 5.54
CA ASP A 895 2.01 41.70 6.71
C ASP A 895 3.12 42.60 7.29
N PRO A 896 2.90 43.93 7.41
CA PRO A 896 3.87 44.86 7.97
C PRO A 896 4.35 44.51 9.40
N ASN A 897 3.55 43.76 10.16
CA ASN A 897 3.85 43.34 11.53
C ASN A 897 4.56 42.00 11.60
N TRP A 898 4.69 41.28 10.48
CA TRP A 898 5.35 39.99 10.47
C TRP A 898 6.86 40.13 10.70
N ARG A 899 7.42 39.22 11.50
CA ARG A 899 8.86 39.12 11.73
C ARG A 899 9.29 37.66 11.57
N PRO A 900 10.45 37.39 10.94
CA PRO A 900 10.94 36.02 10.81
C PRO A 900 11.21 35.42 12.19
N LYS A 901 10.69 34.21 12.46
CA LYS A 901 11.03 33.48 13.67
C LYS A 901 12.54 33.21 13.69
N LYS A 902 13.23 33.62 14.77
CA LYS A 902 14.66 33.32 14.99
C LYS A 902 14.87 31.80 14.94
N LYS A 903 15.99 31.36 14.36
CA LYS A 903 16.37 29.94 14.29
C LYS A 903 16.30 29.34 15.70
N PRO A 904 15.71 28.15 15.90
CA PRO A 904 15.94 27.41 17.14
C PRO A 904 17.46 27.23 17.29
N ALA A 905 17.99 27.51 18.48
CA ALA A 905 19.40 27.23 18.78
C ALA A 905 19.68 25.77 18.43
N LYS A 906 20.83 25.49 17.79
CA LYS A 906 21.24 24.12 17.48
C LYS A 906 21.33 23.33 18.80
N THR A 907 20.33 22.53 19.13
CA THR A 907 20.49 21.47 20.12
C THR A 907 21.52 20.50 19.56
N GLY A 908 22.54 20.21 20.36
CA GLY A 908 23.72 19.45 19.95
C GLY A 908 23.36 18.13 19.27
N LYS A 909 24.19 17.74 18.30
CA LYS A 909 24.13 16.43 17.63
C LYS A 909 24.06 15.33 18.70
N ALA A 910 22.90 14.72 18.89
CA ALA A 910 22.85 13.36 19.40
C ALA A 910 23.53 12.49 18.35
N LYS A 911 24.71 11.95 18.69
CA LYS A 911 25.34 10.88 17.93
C LYS A 911 24.30 9.75 17.83
N ALA A 912 23.85 9.45 16.63
CA ALA A 912 23.17 8.18 16.37
C ALA A 912 24.18 7.07 16.68
N ALA A 913 23.93 6.30 17.73
CA ALA A 913 24.58 5.02 17.93
C ALA A 913 23.95 4.02 16.94
N ASN A 914 24.84 3.19 16.38
CA ASN A 914 24.64 2.14 15.38
C ASN A 914 23.28 1.43 15.36
#